data_AF-A0AAV1H8E2-F1
#
_entry.id   AF-A0AAV1H8E2-F1
#
_cell.length_a   1.000
_cell.length_b   1.000
_cell.length_c   1.000
_cell.angle_alpha   90.00
_cell.angle_beta   90.00
_cell.angle_gamma   90.00
#
_symmetry.space_group_name_H-M   'P 1'
#
loop_
_entity.id
_entity.type
_entity.pdbx_description
1 polymer ?
#
loop_
_entity_poly.entity_id
_entity_poly.type
_entity_poly.pdbx_seq_one_letter_code
_entity_poly.pdbx_strand_id
1 'polypeptide(L)'
;MTLRAEVDMLLQGTHPHPEHFKDITPSIMQKDTLVADAVPILSEEDLPKRDIPQVLTPSPTQSTGGQQPQTPPAGSLTVGECNLCGGPSSLVCPSCDKKPFCDACDDFFHRHPARANHKRDKLQKTKQETCSICGISPVYAQCFTCAQGLCLNCDKLFHSHPDRKDHNRNIITAAKTSSPSLSPWECAHCTTVNEMRAVLCTTCERPRLATAASNVQESLVSVSTSPNTEWQCKSCTVVNQGSSILCEVCERPRLATRPPAASLLSSLGSLSESGTKWMCQFCTFENTKPALVCEMCNQPCRDSAGVSLPQSLQQTPTPSIKDQPQPRIKPQPKPRVNLEMKRQKMMRDEGLNLIGQIREAEKRGVSPEEVYAAICMCGGSNPCDWLTSELPHLLDEICAMAASVQLNYKAGGSGIQPEVEKDGGEAERGTLYLTGGGEKLSRAEAKLAWLAAGGDTERAVRQLLRDRQLKMKELHSLGFRDVLQCEEALRQSGGEVRGALSLLQRPLLEQFHQRIWADQQEPPIDPKHPDKQRMCRRLLALYDLPSWGRCELVLALLQEPDVSYSLEDVVQAVKESPDKDFIRRLLNNECPCCLSIFPRSKMQSLTSCQCSVCHECFRQHFTIAVRDKHIRDMVCPVCSGPDINDPELMDSYFSTLDIQLRICLESDVYDLFHKKLTEQALMKDPKFLWCYHCTYGFINEGDQLKVTCLSCQKSFCAQCKKPWEPQHQDLSCEQFQQWKRENDPEYQRQGLAGYLRDNGITCPHCRFQYALTKGGCMHFSCSQCRYQFCSGCNNPYHKTVCKTPQCKFMGLHAHHPRDCLFYLRDWEPARLQALLQRSGVEFNTDPSDGAQTDACCVMEQKDEAGQQIDSPCGIQTQPGQAGLCEKHYKEYLVSLINTHSLDPALLYDPPELTVVCDRYQVDKQRGENEDDNAYHARLLKKLMEIPLGEKVPRNN
;
A
#
# COMPACT_ATOMS: atom_id res chain seq x y z
N MET A 1 -7.37 8.70 -13.70
CA MET A 1 -8.45 8.75 -14.69
C MET A 1 -9.73 8.45 -13.95
N THR A 2 -10.64 9.42 -13.83
CA THR A 2 -11.89 9.26 -13.07
C THR A 2 -12.89 8.42 -13.86
N LEU A 3 -13.62 7.54 -13.17
CA LEU A 3 -14.68 6.69 -13.74
C LEU A 3 -15.70 7.47 -14.60
N ARG A 4 -15.90 8.75 -14.27
CA ARG A 4 -16.66 9.74 -15.05
C ARG A 4 -16.19 9.80 -16.51
N ALA A 5 -14.89 9.93 -16.79
CA ALA A 5 -14.40 10.04 -18.17
C ALA A 5 -14.68 8.77 -19.01
N GLU A 6 -14.54 7.59 -18.41
CA GLU A 6 -14.82 6.32 -19.10
C GLU A 6 -16.32 6.20 -19.46
N VAL A 7 -17.20 6.56 -18.52
CA VAL A 7 -18.66 6.55 -18.75
C VAL A 7 -19.11 7.63 -19.75
N ASP A 8 -18.45 8.79 -19.78
CA ASP A 8 -18.72 9.83 -20.79
C ASP A 8 -18.39 9.33 -22.21
N MET A 9 -17.23 8.68 -22.37
CA MET A 9 -16.83 8.05 -23.63
C MET A 9 -17.77 6.90 -24.03
N LEU A 10 -18.32 6.14 -23.07
CA LEU A 10 -19.31 5.08 -23.35
C LEU A 10 -20.61 5.68 -23.92
N LEU A 11 -21.13 6.73 -23.29
CA LEU A 11 -22.35 7.42 -23.72
C LEU A 11 -22.18 8.16 -25.06
N GLN A 12 -20.97 8.64 -25.34
CA GLN A 12 -20.61 9.25 -26.62
C GLN A 12 -20.34 8.21 -27.73
N GLY A 13 -20.14 6.93 -27.39
CA GLY A 13 -19.80 5.86 -28.34
C GLY A 13 -18.34 5.88 -28.80
N THR A 14 -17.48 6.63 -28.10
CA THR A 14 -16.06 6.84 -28.41
C THR A 14 -15.13 5.97 -27.55
N HIS A 15 -15.67 5.26 -26.56
CA HIS A 15 -14.90 4.40 -25.65
C HIS A 15 -14.26 3.22 -26.41
N PRO A 16 -12.95 2.96 -26.22
CA PRO A 16 -12.23 1.93 -26.99
C PRO A 16 -12.59 0.48 -26.59
N HIS A 17 -13.04 0.25 -25.35
CA HIS A 17 -13.33 -1.08 -24.80
C HIS A 17 -14.72 -1.20 -24.12
N PRO A 18 -15.84 -0.97 -24.85
CA PRO A 18 -17.18 -0.98 -24.27
C PRO A 18 -17.62 -2.33 -23.71
N GLU A 19 -16.98 -3.43 -24.14
CA GLU A 19 -17.21 -4.79 -23.64
C GLU A 19 -16.99 -4.95 -22.13
N HIS A 20 -16.07 -4.20 -21.51
CA HIS A 20 -15.74 -4.32 -20.10
C HIS A 20 -16.79 -3.74 -19.14
N PHE A 21 -17.81 -3.05 -19.66
CA PHE A 21 -18.86 -2.39 -18.86
C PHE A 21 -20.23 -3.07 -18.98
N LYS A 22 -20.33 -4.16 -19.77
CA LYS A 22 -21.58 -4.91 -19.99
C LYS A 22 -22.23 -5.39 -18.70
N ASP A 23 -21.44 -5.80 -17.71
CA ASP A 23 -21.93 -6.37 -16.46
C ASP A 23 -22.27 -5.30 -15.40
N ILE A 24 -21.92 -4.03 -15.65
CA ILE A 24 -21.97 -2.94 -14.67
C ILE A 24 -23.29 -2.14 -14.75
N THR A 25 -24.07 -2.28 -15.84
CA THR A 25 -25.40 -1.64 -15.99
C THR A 25 -26.52 -2.60 -16.41
N PRO A 26 -26.96 -3.52 -15.52
CA PRO A 26 -28.03 -4.49 -15.85
C PRO A 26 -29.42 -3.87 -16.05
N SER A 27 -29.70 -2.71 -15.47
CA SER A 27 -31.04 -2.14 -15.32
C SER A 27 -31.71 -1.60 -16.59
N ILE A 28 -31.15 -1.87 -17.78
CA ILE A 28 -31.72 -1.46 -19.08
C ILE A 28 -32.28 -2.67 -19.87
N MET A 29 -32.01 -3.90 -19.45
CA MET A 29 -32.48 -5.11 -20.16
C MET A 29 -33.06 -6.17 -19.22
N GLN A 30 -34.30 -5.95 -18.74
CA GLN A 30 -35.36 -6.98 -18.66
C GLN A 30 -36.65 -6.40 -18.08
N LYS A 31 -37.76 -6.63 -18.79
CA LYS A 31 -39.11 -6.48 -18.24
C LYS A 31 -40.06 -7.49 -18.90
N ASP A 32 -39.76 -8.77 -18.72
CA ASP A 32 -40.75 -9.83 -18.95
C ASP A 32 -41.52 -10.07 -17.66
N THR A 33 -42.80 -9.74 -17.70
CA THR A 33 -43.79 -10.16 -16.71
C THR A 33 -45.11 -10.33 -17.43
N LEU A 34 -45.44 -11.57 -17.77
CA LEU A 34 -46.77 -11.95 -18.23
C LEU A 34 -47.52 -12.59 -17.07
N VAL A 35 -48.73 -12.07 -16.82
CA VAL A 35 -49.69 -12.61 -15.85
C VAL A 35 -50.71 -13.44 -16.61
N ALA A 36 -51.05 -14.62 -16.07
CA ALA A 36 -52.31 -15.31 -16.37
C ALA A 36 -52.67 -16.24 -15.18
N ASP A 37 -53.91 -16.17 -14.72
CA ASP A 37 -54.42 -16.90 -13.55
C ASP A 37 -54.89 -18.33 -13.85
N ALA A 38 -54.73 -19.23 -12.87
CA ALA A 38 -55.65 -20.35 -12.58
C ALA A 38 -55.43 -20.90 -11.14
N VAL A 39 -56.49 -21.42 -10.52
CA VAL A 39 -56.64 -21.69 -9.06
C VAL A 39 -57.42 -23.02 -8.88
N PRO A 40 -57.52 -23.71 -7.72
CA PRO A 40 -56.53 -24.18 -6.72
C PRO A 40 -56.59 -25.73 -6.49
N ILE A 41 -55.62 -26.34 -5.77
CA ILE A 41 -55.82 -27.54 -4.93
C ILE A 41 -55.02 -27.41 -3.61
N LEU A 42 -55.53 -27.99 -2.52
CA LEU A 42 -55.12 -27.87 -1.11
C LEU A 42 -54.14 -28.97 -0.60
N SER A 43 -53.79 -28.85 0.69
CA SER A 43 -53.13 -29.82 1.60
C SER A 43 -51.62 -29.99 1.43
N GLU A 44 -50.80 -30.20 2.46
CA GLU A 44 -50.80 -30.07 3.93
C GLU A 44 -49.37 -30.55 4.34
N GLU A 45 -48.90 -30.17 5.53
CA GLU A 45 -47.98 -30.87 6.46
C GLU A 45 -46.90 -31.86 5.90
N ASP A 46 -45.65 -31.90 6.38
CA ASP A 46 -45.27 -31.95 7.80
C ASP A 46 -43.76 -31.69 8.05
N LEU A 47 -43.37 -31.48 9.31
CA LEU A 47 -41.97 -31.46 9.78
C LEU A 47 -41.51 -32.90 10.21
N PRO A 48 -40.50 -33.10 11.07
CA PRO A 48 -39.07 -33.13 10.76
C PRO A 48 -38.42 -34.49 11.18
N LYS A 49 -37.09 -34.60 11.12
CA LYS A 49 -36.33 -35.29 12.20
C LYS A 49 -34.83 -34.95 12.26
N ARG A 50 -34.33 -34.91 13.50
CA ARG A 50 -32.92 -34.82 13.92
C ARG A 50 -32.38 -36.24 14.17
N ASP A 51 -31.06 -36.44 14.21
CA ASP A 51 -30.31 -36.60 15.48
C ASP A 51 -28.82 -37.02 15.35
N ILE A 52 -28.07 -36.81 16.45
CA ILE A 52 -26.60 -36.70 16.65
C ILE A 52 -26.31 -37.06 18.16
N PRO A 53 -25.15 -37.56 18.69
CA PRO A 53 -23.77 -37.77 18.16
C PRO A 53 -23.18 -39.20 18.34
N GLN A 54 -21.90 -39.42 17.96
CA GLN A 54 -20.79 -40.01 18.77
C GLN A 54 -19.52 -40.11 17.88
N VAL A 55 -18.34 -39.50 18.12
CA VAL A 55 -17.43 -39.40 19.30
C VAL A 55 -16.78 -40.73 19.69
N LEU A 56 -15.48 -40.90 19.39
CA LEU A 56 -14.40 -41.33 20.32
C LEU A 56 -13.01 -41.45 19.62
N THR A 57 -11.95 -41.07 20.34
CA THR A 57 -10.50 -41.34 20.09
C THR A 57 -10.00 -42.42 21.11
N PRO A 58 -8.72 -42.86 21.24
CA PRO A 58 -7.42 -42.40 20.66
C PRO A 58 -6.41 -43.52 20.21
N SER A 59 -5.15 -43.11 19.96
CA SER A 59 -3.91 -43.84 19.52
C SER A 59 -3.33 -44.87 20.54
N PRO A 60 -2.20 -45.65 20.31
CA PRO A 60 -0.81 -45.11 20.12
C PRO A 60 0.36 -45.98 19.48
N THR A 61 1.51 -45.31 19.21
CA THR A 61 2.97 -45.70 19.32
C THR A 61 3.67 -46.88 18.58
N GLN A 62 4.85 -46.59 17.96
CA GLN A 62 6.25 -47.09 18.24
C GLN A 62 7.24 -46.68 17.08
N SER A 63 8.32 -45.89 17.27
CA SER A 63 9.76 -46.21 17.59
C SER A 63 10.52 -47.08 16.55
N THR A 64 11.77 -46.86 16.09
CA THR A 64 13.06 -46.48 16.76
C THR A 64 14.21 -45.98 15.83
N GLY A 65 15.11 -45.11 16.33
CA GLY A 65 16.61 -45.13 16.18
C GLY A 65 17.29 -44.68 14.86
N GLY A 66 18.52 -44.12 14.80
CA GLY A 66 19.46 -43.61 15.83
C GLY A 66 20.85 -43.18 15.24
N GLN A 67 21.60 -42.35 15.98
CA GLN A 67 23.04 -41.96 15.83
C GLN A 67 23.53 -40.87 14.82
N GLN A 68 24.36 -39.98 15.38
CA GLN A 68 25.38 -39.06 14.80
C GLN A 68 26.77 -39.56 15.30
N PRO A 69 27.98 -39.02 14.95
CA PRO A 69 28.28 -37.66 14.44
C PRO A 69 29.38 -37.53 13.33
N GLN A 70 29.51 -36.35 12.71
CA GLN A 70 30.80 -35.63 12.45
C GLN A 70 30.59 -34.26 11.73
N THR A 71 31.50 -33.33 12.01
CA THR A 71 31.74 -31.99 11.37
C THR A 71 33.27 -31.86 11.19
N PRO A 72 33.85 -31.07 10.25
CA PRO A 72 33.45 -29.74 9.73
C PRO A 72 33.60 -29.68 8.17
N PRO A 73 33.74 -28.52 7.45
CA PRO A 73 33.74 -27.10 7.83
C PRO A 73 32.74 -26.21 7.06
N ALA A 74 32.78 -24.91 7.37
CA ALA A 74 31.85 -23.90 6.85
C ALA A 74 32.00 -23.65 5.33
N GLY A 75 30.92 -23.92 4.58
CA GLY A 75 30.74 -23.45 3.21
C GLY A 75 29.74 -22.29 3.18
N SER A 76 30.11 -21.19 2.50
CA SER A 76 29.19 -20.07 2.24
C SER A 76 28.03 -20.54 1.37
N LEU A 77 26.79 -20.45 1.89
CA LEU A 77 25.61 -20.78 1.11
C LEU A 77 25.32 -19.65 0.12
N THR A 78 25.49 -19.98 -1.17
CA THR A 78 25.07 -19.15 -2.29
C THR A 78 23.57 -18.84 -2.22
N VAL A 79 23.16 -17.70 -2.80
CA VAL A 79 21.76 -17.24 -2.79
C VAL A 79 20.85 -18.34 -3.32
N GLY A 80 20.03 -18.92 -2.43
CA GLY A 80 19.13 -20.00 -2.77
C GLY A 80 17.88 -19.50 -3.50
N GLU A 81 17.36 -20.34 -4.39
CA GLU A 81 16.03 -20.14 -4.96
C GLU A 81 14.95 -20.44 -3.90
N CYS A 82 13.86 -19.67 -3.94
CA CYS A 82 12.70 -19.84 -3.07
C CYS A 82 12.04 -21.20 -3.35
N ASN A 83 11.85 -22.01 -2.32
CA ASN A 83 11.31 -23.38 -2.44
C ASN A 83 9.89 -23.47 -3.03
N LEU A 84 9.16 -22.35 -3.13
CA LEU A 84 7.79 -22.31 -3.64
C LEU A 84 7.65 -21.68 -5.02
N CYS A 85 8.56 -20.78 -5.43
CA CYS A 85 8.43 -20.03 -6.69
C CYS A 85 9.70 -19.96 -7.54
N GLY A 86 10.83 -20.53 -7.10
CA GLY A 86 12.12 -20.45 -7.81
C GLY A 86 12.78 -19.06 -7.81
N GLY A 87 12.07 -17.99 -7.41
CA GLY A 87 12.61 -16.64 -7.32
C GLY A 87 13.66 -16.47 -6.21
N PRO A 88 14.40 -15.35 -6.16
CA PRO A 88 15.47 -15.15 -5.18
C PRO A 88 14.91 -15.14 -3.74
N SER A 89 15.51 -15.96 -2.86
CA SER A 89 15.12 -16.01 -1.45
C SER A 89 15.75 -14.89 -0.60
N SER A 90 15.02 -14.47 0.42
CA SER A 90 15.38 -13.42 1.39
C SER A 90 15.37 -13.93 2.83
N LEU A 91 14.68 -15.04 3.08
CA LEU A 91 14.39 -15.62 4.39
C LEU A 91 14.68 -17.12 4.36
N VAL A 92 15.13 -17.67 5.49
CA VAL A 92 15.19 -19.11 5.73
C VAL A 92 14.44 -19.41 7.01
N CYS A 93 13.61 -20.45 7.01
CA CYS A 93 12.94 -20.93 8.23
C CYS A 93 13.60 -22.22 8.73
N PRO A 94 14.35 -22.21 9.85
CA PRO A 94 14.98 -23.41 10.40
C PRO A 94 13.98 -24.50 10.79
N SER A 95 12.78 -24.11 11.22
CA SER A 95 11.67 -25.02 11.61
C SER A 95 10.95 -25.66 10.42
N CYS A 96 11.23 -25.22 9.18
CA CYS A 96 10.70 -25.77 7.93
C CYS A 96 11.84 -26.37 7.10
N ASP A 97 12.62 -27.30 7.66
CA ASP A 97 13.76 -27.97 7.02
C ASP A 97 14.84 -27.02 6.46
N LYS A 98 15.00 -25.82 7.04
CA LYS A 98 15.86 -24.75 6.52
C LYS A 98 15.53 -24.33 5.08
N LYS A 99 14.27 -24.45 4.65
CA LYS A 99 13.83 -24.04 3.31
C LYS A 99 13.99 -22.52 3.12
N PRO A 100 14.70 -22.05 2.08
CA PRO A 100 14.65 -20.66 1.65
C PRO A 100 13.30 -20.26 1.05
N PHE A 101 12.85 -19.05 1.39
CA PHE A 101 11.64 -18.38 0.92
C PHE A 101 11.96 -16.94 0.47
N CYS A 102 11.22 -16.42 -0.51
CA CYS A 102 11.11 -14.97 -0.71
C CYS A 102 9.98 -14.42 0.17
N ASP A 103 10.00 -13.13 0.51
CA ASP A 103 9.09 -12.52 1.50
C ASP A 103 7.60 -12.84 1.23
N ALA A 104 7.14 -12.74 -0.03
CA ALA A 104 5.75 -13.05 -0.40
C ALA A 104 5.37 -14.54 -0.28
N CYS A 105 6.33 -15.45 -0.50
CA CYS A 105 6.12 -16.89 -0.34
C CYS A 105 6.20 -17.31 1.13
N ASP A 106 7.02 -16.63 1.93
CA ASP A 106 7.12 -16.80 3.36
C ASP A 106 5.80 -16.45 4.06
N ASP A 107 5.25 -15.26 3.75
CA ASP A 107 3.96 -14.81 4.28
C ASP A 107 2.83 -15.81 3.94
N PHE A 108 2.79 -16.31 2.70
CA PHE A 108 1.76 -17.28 2.30
C PHE A 108 1.92 -18.64 3.02
N PHE A 109 3.15 -19.13 3.19
CA PHE A 109 3.43 -20.44 3.79
C PHE A 109 3.29 -20.45 5.32
N HIS A 110 3.62 -19.34 5.98
CA HIS A 110 3.52 -19.17 7.43
C HIS A 110 2.20 -18.52 7.88
N ARG A 111 1.28 -18.14 6.97
CA ARG A 111 -0.08 -17.69 7.31
C ARG A 111 -0.91 -18.75 8.06
N HIS A 112 -0.54 -20.03 7.95
CA HIS A 112 -1.24 -21.13 8.60
C HIS A 112 -0.95 -21.17 10.11
N PRO A 113 -1.96 -21.30 11.01
CA PRO A 113 -1.77 -21.22 12.47
C PRO A 113 -0.68 -22.16 13.02
N ALA A 114 -0.60 -23.39 12.50
CA ALA A 114 0.41 -24.37 12.89
C ALA A 114 1.86 -24.02 12.50
N ARG A 115 2.08 -22.95 11.73
CA ARG A 115 3.39 -22.51 11.20
C ARG A 115 3.70 -21.03 11.47
N ALA A 116 2.71 -20.21 11.85
CA ALA A 116 2.86 -18.78 12.10
C ALA A 116 3.98 -18.42 13.10
N ASN A 117 4.14 -19.25 14.14
CA ASN A 117 5.13 -19.08 15.21
C ASN A 117 6.54 -19.58 14.85
N HIS A 118 6.77 -20.05 13.63
CA HIS A 118 8.10 -20.50 13.21
C HIS A 118 9.07 -19.32 13.09
N LYS A 119 10.28 -19.49 13.63
CA LYS A 119 11.35 -18.48 13.53
C LYS A 119 11.85 -18.39 12.08
N ARG A 120 12.14 -17.16 11.63
CA ARG A 120 12.56 -16.84 10.27
C ARG A 120 13.81 -15.96 10.32
N ASP A 121 14.91 -16.46 9.78
CA ASP A 121 16.21 -15.78 9.80
C ASP A 121 16.47 -15.14 8.40
N LYS A 122 16.91 -13.87 8.37
CA LYS A 122 17.15 -13.12 7.12
C LYS A 122 18.50 -13.47 6.49
N LEU A 123 18.51 -13.71 5.18
CA LEU A 123 19.74 -13.82 4.39
C LEU A 123 20.32 -12.42 4.14
N GLN A 124 21.62 -12.23 4.40
CA GLN A 124 22.29 -10.95 4.24
C GLN A 124 22.49 -10.61 2.75
N LYS A 125 21.92 -9.49 2.28
CA LYS A 125 22.21 -8.93 0.95
C LYS A 125 23.54 -8.16 0.97
N THR A 126 24.41 -8.45 0.01
CA THR A 126 25.50 -7.54 -0.38
C THR A 126 24.94 -6.25 -0.99
N LYS A 127 25.55 -5.10 -0.70
CA LYS A 127 25.11 -3.79 -1.19
C LYS A 127 25.27 -3.68 -2.72
N GLN A 128 24.29 -3.10 -3.40
CA GLN A 128 24.41 -2.62 -4.77
C GLN A 128 24.95 -1.18 -4.80
N GLU A 129 25.81 -0.87 -5.77
CA GLU A 129 26.42 0.46 -5.89
C GLU A 129 25.49 1.49 -6.56
N THR A 130 25.46 2.69 -6.01
CA THR A 130 24.63 3.83 -6.45
C THR A 130 25.46 4.88 -7.19
N CYS A 131 24.83 5.59 -8.12
CA CYS A 131 25.43 6.63 -8.96
C CYS A 131 26.15 7.72 -8.14
N SER A 132 27.43 7.96 -8.45
CA SER A 132 28.28 8.92 -7.74
C SER A 132 27.84 10.38 -7.85
N ILE A 133 27.05 10.74 -8.87
CA ILE A 133 26.55 12.12 -9.07
C ILE A 133 25.19 12.36 -8.40
N CYS A 134 24.20 11.48 -8.62
CA CYS A 134 22.84 11.70 -8.09
C CYS A 134 22.53 10.95 -6.79
N GLY A 135 23.37 10.00 -6.35
CA GLY A 135 23.19 9.19 -5.14
C GLY A 135 22.01 8.20 -5.14
N ILE A 136 21.02 8.39 -6.03
CA ILE A 136 19.69 7.75 -5.93
C ILE A 136 19.51 6.60 -6.94
N SER A 137 20.08 6.72 -8.15
CA SER A 137 19.93 5.71 -9.21
C SER A 137 21.07 4.69 -9.20
N PRO A 138 20.86 3.43 -9.62
CA PRO A 138 21.94 2.45 -9.74
C PRO A 138 22.97 2.86 -10.80
N VAL A 139 24.20 2.37 -10.66
CA VAL A 139 25.27 2.57 -11.66
C VAL A 139 24.92 1.84 -12.96
N TYR A 140 25.03 2.56 -14.08
CA TYR A 140 24.76 2.08 -15.45
C TYR A 140 26.03 2.07 -16.31
N ALA A 141 26.89 3.07 -16.15
CA ALA A 141 28.17 3.16 -16.84
C ALA A 141 29.27 3.50 -15.83
N GLN A 142 30.42 2.86 -15.97
CA GLN A 142 31.60 3.15 -15.16
C GLN A 142 32.66 3.79 -16.06
N CYS A 143 33.03 5.03 -15.74
CA CYS A 143 34.04 5.76 -16.48
C CYS A 143 35.41 5.49 -15.86
N PHE A 144 36.26 4.73 -16.55
CA PHE A 144 37.60 4.41 -16.05
C PHE A 144 38.52 5.63 -16.03
N THR A 145 38.30 6.61 -16.91
CA THR A 145 39.04 7.88 -16.93
C THR A 145 38.67 8.80 -15.76
N CYS A 146 37.45 8.70 -15.22
CA CYS A 146 36.99 9.50 -14.07
C CYS A 146 36.90 8.71 -12.75
N ALA A 147 37.11 7.39 -12.78
CA ALA A 147 36.90 6.48 -11.65
C ALA A 147 35.52 6.60 -10.95
N GLN A 148 34.44 6.90 -11.71
CA GLN A 148 33.09 7.07 -11.17
C GLN A 148 32.07 6.15 -11.84
N GLY A 149 31.10 5.67 -11.05
CA GLY A 149 29.94 4.91 -11.51
C GLY A 149 28.72 5.84 -11.65
N LEU A 150 28.20 6.00 -12.86
CA LEU A 150 27.14 6.95 -13.18
C LEU A 150 25.88 6.22 -13.67
N CYS A 151 24.70 6.74 -13.34
CA CYS A 151 23.45 6.28 -13.95
C CYS A 151 23.31 6.82 -15.39
N LEU A 152 22.40 6.25 -16.17
CA LEU A 152 22.19 6.55 -17.60
C LEU A 152 22.05 8.05 -17.91
N ASN A 153 21.36 8.81 -17.04
CA ASN A 153 21.13 10.23 -17.25
C ASN A 153 22.35 11.08 -16.84
N CYS A 154 22.99 10.73 -15.73
CA CYS A 154 24.21 11.42 -15.28
C CYS A 154 25.39 11.18 -16.22
N ASP A 155 25.56 9.97 -16.78
CA ASP A 155 26.61 9.69 -17.76
C ASP A 155 26.46 10.56 -19.02
N LYS A 156 25.24 10.64 -19.56
CA LYS A 156 24.94 11.44 -20.75
C LYS A 156 25.20 12.93 -20.55
N LEU A 157 24.85 13.48 -19.37
CA LEU A 157 25.06 14.90 -19.04
C LEU A 157 26.52 15.21 -18.68
N PHE A 158 27.24 14.29 -18.05
CA PHE A 158 28.62 14.52 -17.63
C PHE A 158 29.64 14.36 -18.77
N HIS A 159 29.33 13.49 -19.75
CA HIS A 159 30.16 13.21 -20.92
C HIS A 159 29.63 13.84 -22.22
N SER A 160 28.73 14.82 -22.14
CA SER A 160 28.36 15.68 -23.29
C SER A 160 29.34 16.83 -23.50
N HIS A 161 30.24 17.11 -22.56
CA HIS A 161 31.28 18.15 -22.69
C HIS A 161 32.38 17.70 -23.67
N PRO A 162 32.89 18.57 -24.57
CA PRO A 162 33.91 18.21 -25.56
C PRO A 162 35.11 17.46 -24.96
N ASP A 163 35.73 18.04 -23.93
CA ASP A 163 36.94 17.49 -23.28
C ASP A 163 36.75 16.14 -22.58
N ARG A 164 35.50 15.67 -22.42
CA ARG A 164 35.15 14.43 -21.70
C ARG A 164 34.43 13.41 -22.57
N LYS A 165 34.13 13.76 -23.82
CA LYS A 165 33.36 12.94 -24.75
C LYS A 165 34.06 11.61 -25.05
N ASP A 166 35.40 11.66 -25.14
CA ASP A 166 36.29 10.58 -25.51
C ASP A 166 36.85 9.80 -24.30
N HIS A 167 36.30 10.01 -23.09
CA HIS A 167 36.63 9.22 -21.91
C HIS A 167 36.27 7.74 -22.09
N ASN A 168 37.12 6.86 -21.57
CA ASN A 168 36.93 5.42 -21.64
C ASN A 168 35.83 4.99 -20.66
N ARG A 169 34.65 4.71 -21.20
CA ARG A 169 33.43 4.36 -20.47
C ARG A 169 33.01 2.94 -20.78
N ASN A 170 32.86 2.13 -19.75
CA ASN A 170 32.31 0.79 -19.87
C ASN A 170 30.86 0.78 -19.39
N ILE A 171 29.94 0.39 -20.28
CA ILE A 171 28.51 0.30 -19.96
C ILE A 171 28.27 -1.05 -19.30
N ILE A 172 27.90 -1.03 -18.02
CA ILE A 172 27.52 -2.22 -17.26
C ILE A 172 26.13 -2.63 -17.75
N THR A 173 26.10 -3.35 -18.86
CA THR A 173 24.86 -3.80 -19.49
C THR A 173 24.28 -4.95 -18.68
N ALA A 174 23.08 -4.75 -18.13
CA ALA A 174 22.18 -5.86 -17.89
C ALA A 174 21.99 -6.64 -19.20
N ALA A 175 21.92 -7.97 -19.11
CA ALA A 175 21.74 -8.82 -20.27
C ALA A 175 20.49 -8.41 -21.07
N LYS A 176 20.62 -8.44 -22.40
CA LYS A 176 19.56 -8.09 -23.33
C LYS A 176 18.33 -8.98 -23.10
N THR A 177 17.23 -8.40 -22.63
CA THR A 177 15.89 -8.95 -22.90
C THR A 177 15.49 -8.63 -24.34
N SER A 178 16.20 -9.21 -25.30
CA SER A 178 15.66 -9.44 -26.63
C SER A 178 14.87 -10.74 -26.57
N SER A 179 13.57 -10.66 -26.86
CA SER A 179 12.64 -11.78 -26.83
C SER A 179 13.14 -13.00 -27.63
N PRO A 180 13.13 -14.20 -27.04
CA PRO A 180 12.93 -15.43 -27.79
C PRO A 180 11.43 -15.62 -28.05
N SER A 181 11.09 -16.11 -29.23
CA SER A 181 9.74 -16.45 -29.64
C SER A 181 9.12 -17.53 -28.74
N LEU A 182 8.20 -17.07 -27.89
CA LEU A 182 6.91 -17.68 -27.55
C LEU A 182 6.60 -19.02 -28.25
N SER A 183 6.27 -20.04 -27.47
CA SER A 183 5.31 -21.07 -27.88
C SER A 183 4.24 -21.22 -26.78
N PRO A 184 2.95 -20.95 -27.07
CA PRO A 184 1.86 -21.13 -26.11
C PRO A 184 1.60 -22.62 -25.83
N TRP A 185 0.88 -22.93 -24.75
CA TRP A 185 0.53 -24.30 -24.35
C TRP A 185 -0.97 -24.55 -24.45
N GLU A 186 -1.32 -25.68 -25.05
CA GLU A 186 -2.70 -26.10 -25.21
C GLU A 186 -3.20 -26.80 -23.93
N CYS A 187 -4.37 -26.39 -23.43
CA CYS A 187 -5.00 -27.05 -22.29
C CYS A 187 -5.55 -28.42 -22.70
N ALA A 188 -5.03 -29.49 -22.12
CA ALA A 188 -5.45 -30.87 -22.37
C ALA A 188 -6.95 -31.18 -22.07
N HIS A 189 -7.70 -30.20 -21.55
CA HIS A 189 -9.09 -30.37 -21.12
C HIS A 189 -10.11 -29.49 -21.88
N CYS A 190 -9.69 -28.39 -22.50
CA CYS A 190 -10.56 -27.49 -23.29
C CYS A 190 -9.88 -26.92 -24.55
N THR A 191 -8.69 -27.43 -24.89
CA THR A 191 -7.87 -27.07 -26.06
C THR A 191 -7.54 -25.59 -26.23
N THR A 192 -7.79 -24.74 -25.22
CA THR A 192 -7.35 -23.34 -25.23
C THR A 192 -5.84 -23.29 -25.29
N VAL A 193 -5.32 -22.59 -26.30
CA VAL A 193 -3.90 -22.28 -26.46
C VAL A 193 -3.56 -21.07 -25.59
N ASN A 194 -3.14 -21.36 -24.35
CA ASN A 194 -2.81 -20.36 -23.33
C ASN A 194 -1.38 -19.84 -23.53
N GLU A 195 -1.12 -18.59 -23.18
CA GLU A 195 0.26 -18.06 -23.20
C GLU A 195 1.19 -18.89 -22.30
N MET A 196 2.48 -19.01 -22.69
CA MET A 196 3.46 -19.87 -21.99
C MET A 196 3.58 -19.60 -20.47
N ARG A 197 3.27 -18.36 -20.07
CA ARG A 197 3.31 -17.83 -18.69
C ARG A 197 2.01 -18.04 -17.87
N ALA A 198 0.92 -18.48 -18.49
CA ALA A 198 -0.31 -18.80 -17.78
C ALA A 198 -0.17 -20.15 -17.05
N VAL A 199 -0.47 -20.18 -15.75
CA VAL A 199 -0.39 -21.40 -14.91
C VAL A 199 -1.74 -22.14 -14.89
N LEU A 200 -2.82 -21.37 -14.92
CA LEU A 200 -4.19 -21.82 -15.13
C LEU A 200 -4.60 -21.52 -16.57
N CYS A 201 -5.49 -22.32 -17.14
CA CYS A 201 -6.08 -22.01 -18.43
C CYS A 201 -6.97 -20.76 -18.33
N THR A 202 -6.82 -19.79 -19.23
CA THR A 202 -7.59 -18.53 -19.21
C THR A 202 -9.07 -18.70 -19.54
N THR A 203 -9.49 -19.87 -20.02
CA THR A 203 -10.89 -20.17 -20.37
C THR A 203 -11.61 -21.05 -19.33
N CYS A 204 -10.90 -21.96 -18.66
CA CYS A 204 -11.51 -22.91 -17.72
C CYS A 204 -10.86 -22.96 -16.32
N GLU A 205 -9.88 -22.09 -16.07
CA GLU A 205 -9.15 -21.94 -14.80
C GLU A 205 -8.43 -23.21 -14.28
N ARG A 206 -8.36 -24.27 -15.09
CA ARG A 206 -7.68 -25.52 -14.71
C ARG A 206 -6.16 -25.42 -14.82
N PRO A 207 -5.39 -25.99 -13.87
CA PRO A 207 -3.94 -26.02 -13.96
C PRO A 207 -3.41 -26.79 -15.17
N ARG A 208 -2.28 -26.33 -15.72
CA ARG A 208 -1.59 -26.88 -16.90
C ARG A 208 -1.31 -28.40 -16.91
N LEU A 209 -1.31 -29.06 -15.75
CA LEU A 209 -0.96 -30.48 -15.60
C LEU A 209 -2.14 -31.37 -15.18
N ALA A 210 -3.39 -30.88 -15.21
CA ALA A 210 -4.57 -31.68 -14.89
C ALA A 210 -4.91 -32.66 -16.03
N THR A 211 -4.79 -33.97 -15.77
CA THR A 211 -5.13 -35.04 -16.73
C THR A 211 -6.64 -35.15 -16.92
N ALA A 212 -7.08 -35.39 -18.17
CA ALA A 212 -8.50 -35.48 -18.52
C ALA A 212 -9.08 -36.89 -18.32
N ALA A 213 -10.35 -36.95 -17.92
CA ALA A 213 -11.21 -38.13 -18.04
C ALA A 213 -12.35 -37.82 -19.03
N SER A 214 -12.82 -38.85 -19.74
CA SER A 214 -13.26 -38.69 -21.14
C SER A 214 -14.77 -38.52 -21.39
N ASN A 215 -15.04 -37.86 -22.53
CA ASN A 215 -16.05 -38.18 -23.57
C ASN A 215 -17.52 -37.69 -23.49
N VAL A 216 -17.85 -36.90 -24.55
CA VAL A 216 -18.99 -37.05 -25.48
C VAL A 216 -20.39 -36.65 -24.93
N GLN A 217 -21.16 -35.72 -25.50
CA GLN A 217 -21.53 -35.42 -26.91
C GLN A 217 -22.15 -33.99 -26.95
N GLU A 218 -21.67 -32.98 -27.69
CA GLU A 218 -21.68 -32.71 -29.16
C GLU A 218 -22.94 -31.97 -29.70
N SER A 219 -22.71 -31.10 -30.71
CA SER A 219 -23.65 -30.33 -31.57
C SER A 219 -24.26 -29.03 -30.97
N LEU A 220 -23.80 -27.83 -31.38
CA LEU A 220 -24.06 -27.06 -32.65
C LEU A 220 -25.43 -26.33 -32.59
N VAL A 221 -25.63 -25.06 -33.02
CA VAL A 221 -25.10 -24.31 -34.20
C VAL A 221 -24.94 -22.79 -33.91
N SER A 222 -24.06 -22.15 -34.70
CA SER A 222 -23.67 -20.72 -34.77
C SER A 222 -24.67 -19.73 -35.41
N VAL A 223 -24.60 -18.44 -35.01
CA VAL A 223 -25.03 -17.23 -35.77
C VAL A 223 -24.06 -16.09 -35.39
N SER A 224 -23.01 -15.79 -36.17
CA SER A 224 -22.89 -14.96 -37.38
C SER A 224 -22.46 -13.50 -37.12
N THR A 225 -21.36 -13.07 -37.74
CA THR A 225 -20.99 -11.65 -37.91
C THR A 225 -20.94 -11.29 -39.41
N SER A 226 -21.13 -10.00 -39.70
CA SER A 226 -21.44 -9.45 -41.02
C SER A 226 -20.38 -9.71 -42.12
N PRO A 227 -20.78 -9.69 -43.42
CA PRO A 227 -19.97 -10.22 -44.51
C PRO A 227 -19.01 -9.19 -45.09
N ASN A 228 -17.69 -9.36 -44.85
CA ASN A 228 -16.64 -9.12 -45.87
C ASN A 228 -15.19 -9.37 -45.41
N THR A 229 -14.92 -9.61 -44.13
CA THR A 229 -13.56 -9.86 -43.62
C THR A 229 -12.96 -11.20 -44.04
N GLU A 230 -13.76 -12.16 -44.52
CA GLU A 230 -13.33 -13.48 -44.98
C GLU A 230 -14.26 -13.99 -46.10
N TRP A 231 -13.74 -14.83 -47.00
CA TRP A 231 -14.53 -15.44 -48.09
C TRP A 231 -14.19 -16.91 -48.29
N GLN A 232 -15.23 -17.73 -48.44
CA GLN A 232 -15.07 -19.16 -48.68
C GLN A 232 -14.94 -19.45 -50.18
N CYS A 233 -13.86 -20.13 -50.57
CA CYS A 233 -13.59 -20.42 -51.97
C CYS A 233 -14.58 -21.43 -52.54
N LYS A 234 -15.37 -21.01 -53.54
CA LYS A 234 -16.37 -21.86 -54.21
C LYS A 234 -15.76 -23.06 -55.00
N SER A 235 -14.43 -23.19 -55.04
CA SER A 235 -13.73 -24.32 -55.67
C SER A 235 -13.20 -25.36 -54.67
N CYS A 236 -12.54 -24.92 -53.59
CA CYS A 236 -11.91 -25.82 -52.60
C CYS A 236 -12.45 -25.68 -51.16
N THR A 237 -13.45 -24.82 -50.94
CA THR A 237 -14.10 -24.53 -49.64
C THR A 237 -13.22 -23.96 -48.52
N VAL A 238 -11.96 -23.63 -48.80
CA VAL A 238 -11.08 -22.90 -47.86
C VAL A 238 -11.62 -21.49 -47.64
N VAL A 239 -11.69 -21.08 -46.39
CA VAL A 239 -12.02 -19.70 -45.97
C VAL A 239 -10.73 -18.88 -46.03
N ASN A 240 -10.71 -17.84 -46.85
CA ASN A 240 -9.55 -16.99 -47.09
C ASN A 240 -9.83 -15.60 -46.51
N GLN A 241 -8.76 -14.90 -46.14
CA GLN A 241 -8.88 -13.55 -45.62
C GLN A 241 -9.46 -12.59 -46.67
N GLY A 242 -10.25 -11.61 -46.22
CA GLY A 242 -11.06 -10.72 -47.06
C GLY A 242 -10.24 -9.83 -48.01
N SER A 243 -8.98 -9.56 -47.66
CA SER A 243 -7.98 -8.88 -48.49
C SER A 243 -7.31 -9.78 -49.53
N SER A 244 -7.54 -11.10 -49.51
CA SER A 244 -6.91 -12.02 -50.45
C SER A 244 -7.74 -12.18 -51.72
N ILE A 245 -7.26 -11.62 -52.83
CA ILE A 245 -7.91 -11.74 -54.15
C ILE A 245 -7.89 -13.16 -54.75
N LEU A 246 -6.94 -14.00 -54.33
CA LEU A 246 -6.79 -15.40 -54.73
C LEU A 246 -6.94 -16.29 -53.49
N CYS A 247 -7.46 -17.50 -53.65
CA CYS A 247 -7.50 -18.47 -52.57
C CYS A 247 -6.07 -18.92 -52.21
N GLU A 248 -5.69 -18.91 -50.94
CA GLU A 248 -4.32 -19.23 -50.51
C GLU A 248 -3.91 -20.68 -50.82
N VAL A 249 -4.89 -21.60 -50.91
CA VAL A 249 -4.65 -23.04 -51.14
C VAL A 249 -4.74 -23.44 -52.61
N CYS A 250 -5.58 -22.79 -53.43
CA CYS A 250 -5.78 -23.18 -54.83
C CYS A 250 -5.52 -22.07 -55.87
N GLU A 251 -5.10 -20.89 -55.41
CA GLU A 251 -4.76 -19.70 -56.19
C GLU A 251 -5.88 -19.19 -57.13
N ARG A 252 -7.11 -19.70 -56.98
CA ARG A 252 -8.26 -19.25 -57.78
C ARG A 252 -8.82 -17.90 -57.30
N PRO A 253 -9.22 -17.00 -58.21
CA PRO A 253 -9.80 -15.71 -57.83
C PRO A 253 -11.09 -15.83 -57.02
N ARG A 254 -11.28 -14.91 -56.07
CA ARG A 254 -12.45 -14.81 -55.17
C ARG A 254 -13.81 -14.96 -55.86
N LEU A 255 -13.91 -14.48 -57.09
CA LEU A 255 -15.16 -14.29 -57.82
C LEU A 255 -15.35 -15.27 -59.01
N ALA A 256 -14.41 -16.19 -59.23
CA ALA A 256 -14.47 -17.13 -60.34
C ALA A 256 -15.53 -18.23 -60.13
N THR A 257 -16.52 -18.33 -61.02
CA THR A 257 -17.57 -19.36 -60.99
C THR A 257 -17.15 -20.68 -61.65
N ARG A 258 -17.69 -21.80 -61.17
CA ARG A 258 -17.52 -23.13 -61.77
C ARG A 258 -18.28 -23.20 -63.12
N PRO A 259 -17.70 -23.73 -64.22
CA PRO A 259 -18.47 -23.99 -65.44
C PRO A 259 -19.53 -25.08 -65.18
N PRO A 260 -20.62 -25.13 -65.97
CA PRO A 260 -21.72 -26.07 -65.72
C PRO A 260 -21.25 -27.52 -65.70
N ALA A 261 -21.72 -28.29 -64.73
CA ALA A 261 -21.43 -29.72 -64.66
C ALA A 261 -22.12 -30.46 -65.81
N ALA A 262 -21.35 -31.11 -66.67
CA ALA A 262 -21.88 -32.21 -67.47
C ALA A 262 -22.32 -33.32 -66.50
N SER A 263 -23.54 -33.81 -66.68
CA SER A 263 -24.20 -34.67 -65.68
C SER A 263 -23.55 -36.05 -65.56
N LEU A 264 -23.66 -36.60 -64.35
CA LEU A 264 -23.12 -37.87 -63.87
C LEU A 264 -23.50 -39.07 -64.76
N LEU A 265 -22.68 -40.15 -64.70
CA LEU A 265 -23.17 -41.52 -64.47
C LEU A 265 -22.03 -42.52 -64.15
N SER A 266 -22.03 -42.98 -62.90
CA SER A 266 -21.78 -44.35 -62.41
C SER A 266 -20.47 -45.14 -62.65
N SER A 267 -19.92 -45.55 -61.50
CA SER A 267 -19.41 -46.90 -61.17
C SER A 267 -17.93 -47.27 -61.35
N LEU A 268 -17.47 -48.09 -60.39
CA LEU A 268 -16.12 -48.63 -60.20
C LEU A 268 -15.56 -49.37 -61.43
N GLY A 269 -14.24 -49.29 -61.63
CA GLY A 269 -13.45 -50.44 -62.09
C GLY A 269 -12.31 -50.17 -63.08
N SER A 270 -11.11 -50.62 -62.67
CA SER A 270 -9.94 -50.97 -63.50
C SER A 270 -9.00 -49.87 -64.03
N LEU A 271 -7.70 -50.16 -63.89
CA LEU A 271 -6.57 -49.47 -64.51
C LEU A 271 -6.43 -49.85 -66.00
N SER A 272 -5.92 -48.92 -66.84
CA SER A 272 -4.65 -49.13 -67.56
C SER A 272 -4.19 -47.93 -68.43
N GLU A 273 -2.92 -47.56 -68.25
CA GLU A 273 -1.92 -47.14 -69.26
C GLU A 273 -2.29 -46.19 -70.43
N SER A 274 -1.96 -44.91 -70.28
CA SER A 274 -1.18 -44.12 -71.28
C SER A 274 -0.81 -42.72 -70.73
N GLY A 275 0.18 -42.66 -69.83
CA GLY A 275 0.50 -41.46 -69.06
C GLY A 275 1.28 -40.36 -69.80
N THR A 276 0.58 -39.49 -70.53
CA THR A 276 1.16 -38.19 -70.99
C THR A 276 0.24 -36.97 -70.83
N LYS A 277 -1.02 -37.16 -70.40
CA LYS A 277 -1.93 -36.03 -70.15
C LYS A 277 -2.76 -36.24 -68.89
N TRP A 278 -2.98 -35.17 -68.12
CA TRP A 278 -3.81 -35.20 -66.92
C TRP A 278 -4.62 -33.91 -66.74
N MET A 279 -5.89 -34.06 -66.38
CA MET A 279 -6.79 -32.95 -66.10
C MET A 279 -6.66 -32.55 -64.62
N CYS A 280 -6.29 -31.31 -64.36
CA CYS A 280 -6.13 -30.82 -62.99
C CYS A 280 -7.47 -30.78 -62.26
N GLN A 281 -7.60 -31.55 -61.18
CA GLN A 281 -8.86 -31.65 -60.42
C GLN A 281 -9.28 -30.31 -59.78
N PHE A 282 -8.32 -29.41 -59.51
CA PHE A 282 -8.56 -28.10 -58.90
C PHE A 282 -9.00 -27.02 -59.90
N CYS A 283 -8.47 -27.03 -61.13
CA CYS A 283 -8.73 -25.98 -62.11
C CYS A 283 -9.30 -26.45 -63.46
N THR A 284 -9.50 -27.75 -63.64
CA THR A 284 -9.99 -28.46 -64.84
C THR A 284 -9.12 -28.33 -66.11
N PHE A 285 -7.90 -27.78 -65.99
CA PHE A 285 -6.97 -27.64 -67.12
C PHE A 285 -6.30 -28.97 -67.50
N GLU A 286 -6.22 -29.27 -68.81
CA GLU A 286 -5.57 -30.48 -69.34
C GLU A 286 -4.06 -30.22 -69.57
N ASN A 287 -3.22 -30.73 -68.67
CA ASN A 287 -1.77 -30.65 -68.80
C ASN A 287 -1.30 -31.66 -69.86
N THR A 288 -0.56 -31.19 -70.87
CA THR A 288 -0.18 -32.02 -72.05
C THR A 288 1.26 -32.53 -72.02
N LYS A 289 1.96 -32.34 -70.89
CA LYS A 289 3.33 -32.81 -70.63
C LYS A 289 3.34 -33.60 -69.32
N PRO A 290 4.29 -34.53 -69.09
CA PRO A 290 4.46 -35.22 -67.82
C PRO A 290 5.12 -34.30 -66.78
N ALA A 291 4.41 -33.23 -66.41
CA ALA A 291 4.75 -32.36 -65.30
C ALA A 291 4.00 -32.82 -64.04
N LEU A 292 4.72 -32.93 -62.93
CA LEU A 292 4.15 -33.28 -61.61
C LEU A 292 3.30 -32.15 -61.00
N VAL A 293 3.24 -30.98 -61.63
CA VAL A 293 2.44 -29.81 -61.24
C VAL A 293 1.70 -29.22 -62.44
N CYS A 294 0.54 -28.60 -62.21
CA CYS A 294 -0.29 -28.07 -63.28
C CYS A 294 0.22 -26.74 -63.84
N GLU A 295 0.40 -26.62 -65.17
CA GLU A 295 0.84 -25.40 -65.87
C GLU A 295 -0.07 -24.18 -65.65
N MET A 296 -1.27 -24.35 -65.08
CA MET A 296 -2.25 -23.27 -64.82
C MET A 296 -2.35 -22.78 -63.38
N CYS A 297 -1.97 -23.60 -62.40
CA CYS A 297 -2.15 -23.27 -60.97
C CYS A 297 -1.05 -23.85 -60.06
N ASN A 298 0.03 -24.38 -60.64
CA ASN A 298 1.17 -25.01 -59.98
C ASN A 298 0.87 -26.13 -58.96
N GLN A 299 -0.39 -26.57 -58.82
CA GLN A 299 -0.77 -27.63 -57.88
C GLN A 299 -0.33 -29.03 -58.37
N PRO A 300 0.13 -29.91 -57.46
CA PRO A 300 0.71 -31.20 -57.83
C PRO A 300 -0.31 -32.25 -58.28
N CYS A 301 0.16 -33.17 -59.14
CA CYS A 301 -0.56 -34.38 -59.56
C CYS A 301 -0.49 -35.44 -58.46
N ARG A 302 -1.62 -36.06 -58.08
CA ARG A 302 -1.79 -36.64 -56.74
C ARG A 302 -1.38 -38.10 -56.54
N ASP A 303 -0.58 -38.68 -57.44
CA ASP A 303 -0.22 -40.11 -57.40
C ASP A 303 1.30 -40.34 -57.29
N SER A 304 1.90 -40.06 -56.12
CA SER A 304 3.14 -40.70 -55.61
C SER A 304 3.59 -40.15 -54.25
N ALA A 305 3.31 -40.87 -53.15
CA ALA A 305 4.05 -40.73 -51.88
C ALA A 305 3.82 -41.92 -50.92
N GLY A 306 4.84 -42.78 -50.74
CA GLY A 306 5.03 -43.54 -49.49
C GLY A 306 5.07 -45.09 -49.57
N VAL A 307 6.28 -45.66 -49.63
CA VAL A 307 6.89 -46.70 -48.76
C VAL A 307 8.06 -47.38 -49.53
N SER A 308 9.10 -47.86 -48.81
CA SER A 308 10.46 -48.07 -49.34
C SER A 308 11.02 -49.50 -49.20
N LEU A 309 11.90 -49.89 -50.16
CA LEU A 309 12.99 -50.90 -50.08
C LEU A 309 12.61 -52.42 -50.04
N PRO A 310 13.51 -53.36 -50.41
CA PRO A 310 14.35 -53.38 -51.62
C PRO A 310 14.51 -54.76 -52.33
N GLN A 311 14.96 -54.71 -53.60
CA GLN A 311 15.86 -55.67 -54.29
C GLN A 311 15.39 -57.09 -54.79
N SER A 312 15.60 -57.28 -56.11
CA SER A 312 16.23 -58.45 -56.78
C SER A 312 15.39 -59.41 -57.66
N LEU A 313 15.56 -59.23 -58.98
CA LEU A 313 15.88 -60.23 -60.03
C LEU A 313 15.04 -61.50 -60.32
N GLN A 314 14.84 -61.70 -61.64
CA GLN A 314 14.75 -62.95 -62.42
C GLN A 314 13.38 -63.63 -62.71
N GLN A 315 12.91 -63.38 -63.95
CA GLN A 315 12.57 -64.36 -65.01
C GLN A 315 11.38 -65.35 -64.84
N THR A 316 10.33 -65.11 -65.63
CA THR A 316 9.61 -66.01 -66.60
C THR A 316 9.82 -67.55 -66.52
N PRO A 317 8.80 -68.40 -66.85
CA PRO A 317 7.99 -68.27 -68.08
C PRO A 317 6.50 -68.77 -68.13
N THR A 318 5.85 -68.41 -69.26
CA THR A 318 4.66 -68.94 -70.04
C THR A 318 4.07 -70.34 -69.74
N PRO A 319 2.79 -70.67 -70.12
CA PRO A 319 2.17 -70.56 -71.49
C PRO A 319 0.65 -70.17 -71.54
N SER A 320 -0.10 -70.18 -72.66
CA SER A 320 0.07 -69.86 -74.11
C SER A 320 -1.32 -70.03 -74.81
N ILE A 321 -1.44 -69.74 -76.13
CA ILE A 321 -2.55 -70.10 -77.08
C ILE A 321 -3.79 -69.16 -77.08
N LYS A 322 -3.93 -68.25 -78.07
CA LYS A 322 -4.81 -68.22 -79.29
C LYS A 322 -6.32 -67.97 -79.01
N ASP A 323 -7.10 -67.25 -79.83
CA ASP A 323 -7.11 -67.14 -81.31
C ASP A 323 -7.48 -65.75 -81.91
N GLN A 324 -7.29 -65.62 -83.23
CA GLN A 324 -7.70 -64.53 -84.16
C GLN A 324 -9.13 -64.76 -84.72
N PRO A 325 -9.71 -64.04 -85.75
CA PRO A 325 -9.24 -62.94 -86.65
C PRO A 325 -10.14 -61.66 -86.71
N GLN A 326 -9.69 -60.43 -87.04
CA GLN A 326 -9.15 -59.84 -88.31
C GLN A 326 -10.24 -59.30 -89.31
N PRO A 327 -9.96 -58.43 -90.32
CA PRO A 327 -9.96 -56.94 -90.21
C PRO A 327 -10.72 -56.16 -91.34
N ARG A 328 -10.71 -54.80 -91.34
CA ARG A 328 -10.77 -53.94 -92.57
C ARG A 328 -10.48 -52.41 -92.38
N ILE A 329 -9.23 -52.03 -92.64
CA ILE A 329 -8.67 -50.83 -93.35
C ILE A 329 -9.45 -49.48 -93.43
N LYS A 330 -8.89 -48.43 -92.77
CA LYS A 330 -8.75 -46.96 -93.10
C LYS A 330 -10.01 -46.10 -93.43
N PRO A 331 -10.01 -44.73 -93.29
CA PRO A 331 -8.88 -43.79 -93.12
C PRO A 331 -8.96 -42.79 -91.92
N GLN A 332 -7.91 -41.98 -91.71
CA GLN A 332 -7.84 -40.92 -90.69
C GLN A 332 -8.52 -39.59 -91.12
N PRO A 333 -9.15 -38.86 -90.16
CA PRO A 333 -9.34 -37.41 -90.20
C PRO A 333 -8.53 -36.65 -89.12
N LYS A 334 -8.31 -35.35 -89.35
CA LYS A 334 -7.47 -34.42 -88.55
C LYS A 334 -8.11 -33.99 -87.20
N PRO A 335 -7.33 -33.48 -86.22
CA PRO A 335 -7.78 -33.38 -84.81
C PRO A 335 -8.61 -32.15 -84.45
N ARG A 336 -9.61 -32.32 -83.56
CA ARG A 336 -10.54 -31.29 -83.03
C ARG A 336 -9.96 -30.37 -81.92
N VAL A 337 -8.65 -30.32 -81.72
CA VAL A 337 -8.00 -29.78 -80.50
C VAL A 337 -8.08 -28.24 -80.33
N ASN A 338 -8.54 -27.49 -81.33
CA ASN A 338 -8.39 -26.03 -81.35
C ASN A 338 -9.43 -25.23 -80.50
N LEU A 339 -10.70 -25.68 -80.45
CA LEU A 339 -11.78 -24.91 -79.80
C LEU A 339 -11.66 -24.83 -78.27
N GLU A 340 -11.37 -25.94 -77.61
CA GLU A 340 -11.23 -25.99 -76.15
C GLU A 340 -9.96 -25.24 -75.70
N MET A 341 -8.85 -25.34 -76.45
CA MET A 341 -7.66 -24.51 -76.23
C MET A 341 -7.97 -23.01 -76.32
N LYS A 342 -8.82 -22.61 -77.27
CA LYS A 342 -9.22 -21.20 -77.47
C LYS A 342 -10.13 -20.69 -76.34
N ARG A 343 -11.06 -21.53 -75.84
CA ARG A 343 -11.89 -21.26 -74.66
C ARG A 343 -11.05 -21.15 -73.38
N GLN A 344 -10.12 -22.08 -73.16
CA GLN A 344 -9.22 -22.05 -72.00
C GLN A 344 -8.27 -20.84 -72.03
N LYS A 345 -7.82 -20.42 -73.21
CA LYS A 345 -7.08 -19.16 -73.37
C LYS A 345 -7.95 -17.95 -73.01
N MET A 346 -9.17 -17.87 -73.54
CA MET A 346 -10.12 -16.79 -73.24
C MET A 346 -10.39 -16.66 -71.73
N MET A 347 -10.69 -17.77 -71.04
CA MET A 347 -10.89 -17.77 -69.58
C MET A 347 -9.63 -17.36 -68.79
N ARG A 348 -8.42 -17.70 -69.27
CA ARG A 348 -7.17 -17.25 -68.66
C ARG A 348 -7.01 -15.73 -68.84
N ASP A 349 -7.22 -15.23 -70.05
CA ASP A 349 -7.04 -13.82 -70.39
C ASP A 349 -8.08 -12.93 -69.67
N GLU A 350 -9.34 -13.37 -69.58
CA GLU A 350 -10.42 -12.72 -68.81
C GLU A 350 -10.15 -12.75 -67.29
N GLY A 351 -9.72 -13.89 -66.75
CA GLY A 351 -9.39 -14.02 -65.32
C GLY A 351 -8.22 -13.14 -64.90
N LEU A 352 -7.18 -13.03 -65.74
CA LEU A 352 -6.06 -12.12 -65.52
C LEU A 352 -6.47 -10.64 -65.65
N ASN A 353 -7.39 -10.32 -66.56
CA ASN A 353 -7.95 -8.96 -66.69
C ASN A 353 -8.72 -8.57 -65.42
N LEU A 354 -9.61 -9.44 -64.91
CA LEU A 354 -10.34 -9.22 -63.66
C LEU A 354 -9.40 -9.03 -62.45
N ILE A 355 -8.36 -9.87 -62.32
CA ILE A 355 -7.32 -9.69 -61.28
C ILE A 355 -6.62 -8.32 -61.44
N GLY A 356 -6.33 -7.90 -62.67
CA GLY A 356 -5.72 -6.61 -62.96
C GLY A 356 -6.61 -5.43 -62.53
N GLN A 357 -7.92 -5.51 -62.82
CA GLN A 357 -8.90 -4.49 -62.42
C GLN A 357 -9.05 -4.41 -60.90
N ILE A 358 -9.15 -5.55 -60.20
CA ILE A 358 -9.26 -5.56 -58.74
C ILE A 358 -7.99 -4.99 -58.09
N ARG A 359 -6.79 -5.38 -58.54
CA ARG A 359 -5.52 -4.83 -58.03
C ARG A 359 -5.34 -3.33 -58.28
N GLU A 360 -5.94 -2.79 -59.33
CA GLU A 360 -5.93 -1.35 -59.62
C GLU A 360 -6.97 -0.60 -58.77
N ALA A 361 -8.10 -1.23 -58.47
CA ALA A 361 -9.13 -0.71 -57.58
C ALA A 361 -8.69 -0.67 -56.11
N GLU A 362 -7.99 -1.71 -55.64
CA GLU A 362 -7.46 -1.79 -54.27
C GLU A 362 -6.49 -0.64 -53.97
N LYS A 363 -5.65 -0.24 -54.93
CA LYS A 363 -4.78 0.96 -54.81
C LYS A 363 -5.56 2.26 -54.62
N ARG A 364 -6.83 2.28 -55.05
CA ARG A 364 -7.75 3.42 -54.93
C ARG A 364 -8.71 3.27 -53.74
N GLY A 365 -8.53 2.24 -52.91
CA GLY A 365 -9.35 1.98 -51.73
C GLY A 365 -10.73 1.36 -52.03
N VAL A 366 -10.93 0.85 -53.24
CA VAL A 366 -12.20 0.24 -53.68
C VAL A 366 -12.13 -1.28 -53.45
N SER A 367 -13.19 -1.87 -52.89
CA SER A 367 -13.24 -3.30 -52.54
C SER A 367 -13.48 -4.21 -53.77
N PRO A 368 -13.03 -5.47 -53.75
CA PRO A 368 -13.31 -6.44 -54.81
C PRO A 368 -14.80 -6.64 -55.09
N GLU A 369 -15.66 -6.54 -54.08
CA GLU A 369 -17.12 -6.60 -54.19
C GLU A 369 -17.69 -5.42 -55.01
N GLU A 370 -17.22 -4.20 -54.75
CA GLU A 370 -17.62 -3.00 -55.50
C GLU A 370 -17.18 -3.10 -56.97
N VAL A 371 -15.94 -3.53 -57.22
CA VAL A 371 -15.44 -3.77 -58.58
C VAL A 371 -16.30 -4.80 -59.30
N TYR A 372 -16.62 -5.92 -58.65
CA TYR A 372 -17.42 -6.99 -59.25
C TYR A 372 -18.83 -6.53 -59.59
N ALA A 373 -19.51 -5.86 -58.66
CA ALA A 373 -20.84 -5.31 -58.88
C ALA A 373 -20.86 -4.23 -59.98
N ALA A 374 -19.80 -3.41 -60.08
CA ALA A 374 -19.64 -2.40 -61.12
C ALA A 374 -19.32 -2.97 -62.50
N ILE A 375 -18.56 -4.07 -62.62
CA ILE A 375 -18.23 -4.69 -63.91
C ILE A 375 -19.48 -5.10 -64.70
N CYS A 376 -20.54 -5.51 -64.01
CA CYS A 376 -21.82 -5.83 -64.66
C CYS A 376 -22.54 -4.59 -65.23
N MET A 377 -22.24 -3.39 -64.73
CA MET A 377 -22.96 -2.14 -65.03
C MET A 377 -22.14 -1.13 -65.84
N CYS A 378 -20.80 -1.19 -65.81
CA CYS A 378 -19.94 -0.14 -66.38
C CYS A 378 -19.87 -0.11 -67.91
N GLY A 379 -20.47 -1.07 -68.62
CA GLY A 379 -20.65 -1.07 -70.08
C GLY A 379 -19.35 -1.06 -70.90
N GLY A 380 -18.20 -1.38 -70.29
CA GLY A 380 -16.87 -1.29 -70.90
C GLY A 380 -16.04 -0.08 -70.47
N SER A 381 -16.57 0.81 -69.62
CA SER A 381 -15.78 1.84 -68.93
C SER A 381 -15.01 1.24 -67.73
N ASN A 382 -14.06 2.00 -67.16
CA ASN A 382 -13.29 1.54 -66.00
C ASN A 382 -14.23 1.44 -64.76
N PRO A 383 -14.34 0.27 -64.10
CA PRO A 383 -15.23 0.11 -62.96
C PRO A 383 -14.97 1.09 -61.82
N CYS A 384 -13.72 1.48 -61.57
CA CYS A 384 -13.36 2.40 -60.47
C CYS A 384 -13.86 3.82 -60.73
N ASP A 385 -13.79 4.26 -61.99
CA ASP A 385 -14.21 5.59 -62.39
C ASP A 385 -15.76 5.67 -62.35
N TRP A 386 -16.44 4.62 -62.83
CA TRP A 386 -17.91 4.46 -62.73
C TRP A 386 -18.41 4.40 -61.28
N LEU A 387 -17.70 3.69 -60.39
CA LEU A 387 -18.00 3.65 -58.95
C LEU A 387 -17.86 5.01 -58.26
N THR A 388 -17.09 5.93 -58.86
CA THR A 388 -16.89 7.28 -58.33
C THR A 388 -17.92 8.27 -58.86
N SER A 389 -18.31 8.18 -60.14
CA SER A 389 -19.26 9.11 -60.77
C SER A 389 -20.72 8.65 -60.72
N GLU A 390 -21.02 7.40 -61.10
CA GLU A 390 -22.40 6.94 -61.35
C GLU A 390 -23.02 6.23 -60.14
N LEU A 391 -22.24 5.49 -59.35
CA LEU A 391 -22.77 4.75 -58.20
C LEU A 391 -23.60 5.62 -57.24
N PRO A 392 -23.20 6.86 -56.85
CA PRO A 392 -24.02 7.68 -55.95
C PRO A 392 -25.43 7.95 -56.50
N HIS A 393 -25.56 8.13 -57.82
CA HIS A 393 -26.85 8.34 -58.49
C HIS A 393 -27.67 7.05 -58.55
N LEU A 394 -27.05 5.90 -58.86
CA LEU A 394 -27.72 4.60 -58.81
C LEU A 394 -28.21 4.24 -57.39
N LEU A 395 -27.47 4.60 -56.36
CA LEU A 395 -27.88 4.37 -54.97
C LEU A 395 -29.07 5.25 -54.56
N ASP A 396 -29.13 6.50 -55.03
CA ASP A 396 -30.31 7.35 -54.88
C ASP A 396 -31.52 6.78 -55.65
N GLU A 397 -31.30 6.24 -56.84
CA GLU A 397 -32.33 5.58 -57.64
C GLU A 397 -32.87 4.34 -56.90
N ILE A 398 -32.01 3.49 -56.34
CA ILE A 398 -32.37 2.32 -55.52
C ILE A 398 -33.18 2.76 -54.29
N CYS A 399 -32.78 3.83 -53.59
CA CYS A 399 -33.56 4.38 -52.48
C CYS A 399 -34.95 4.89 -52.95
N ALA A 400 -35.02 5.61 -54.07
CA ALA A 400 -36.26 6.14 -54.62
C ALA A 400 -37.22 5.04 -55.11
N MET A 401 -36.68 3.99 -55.76
CA MET A 401 -37.45 2.81 -56.17
C MET A 401 -37.96 2.04 -54.96
N ALA A 402 -37.12 1.82 -53.94
CA ALA A 402 -37.55 1.16 -52.71
C ALA A 402 -38.67 1.93 -52.00
N ALA A 403 -38.53 3.26 -51.84
CA ALA A 403 -39.59 4.11 -51.29
C ALA A 403 -40.88 4.07 -52.13
N SER A 404 -40.78 4.04 -53.47
CA SER A 404 -41.93 3.96 -54.38
C SER A 404 -42.65 2.61 -54.29
N VAL A 405 -41.91 1.50 -54.19
CA VAL A 405 -42.47 0.16 -53.93
C VAL A 405 -43.19 0.14 -52.58
N GLN A 406 -42.60 0.72 -51.54
CA GLN A 406 -43.14 0.76 -50.18
C GLN A 406 -44.44 1.59 -50.09
N LEU A 407 -44.53 2.70 -50.85
CA LEU A 407 -45.77 3.47 -51.03
C LEU A 407 -46.86 2.70 -51.77
N ASN A 408 -46.52 1.97 -52.84
CA ASN A 408 -47.48 1.14 -53.58
C ASN A 408 -48.06 0.00 -52.72
N TYR A 409 -47.25 -0.62 -51.85
CA TYR A 409 -47.74 -1.60 -50.88
C TYR A 409 -48.67 -0.99 -49.82
N LYS A 410 -48.40 0.25 -49.37
CA LYS A 410 -49.28 0.97 -48.43
C LYS A 410 -50.60 1.42 -49.08
N ALA A 411 -50.60 1.74 -50.38
CA ALA A 411 -51.80 2.15 -51.12
C ALA A 411 -52.73 0.99 -51.51
N GLY A 412 -52.20 -0.22 -51.70
CA GLY A 412 -52.99 -1.42 -52.06
C GLY A 412 -53.76 -2.07 -50.90
N GLY A 413 -53.55 -1.62 -49.66
CA GLY A 413 -54.13 -2.18 -48.45
C GLY A 413 -55.42 -1.50 -47.97
N SER A 414 -56.49 -1.55 -48.76
CA SER A 414 -57.84 -1.15 -48.30
C SER A 414 -58.91 -2.10 -48.82
N GLY A 415 -59.27 -3.07 -47.98
CA GLY A 415 -60.35 -4.01 -48.23
C GLY A 415 -60.66 -4.81 -46.96
N ILE A 416 -61.88 -4.62 -46.45
CA ILE A 416 -62.51 -5.33 -45.31
C ILE A 416 -62.01 -4.91 -43.91
N GLN A 417 -62.75 -3.97 -43.30
CA GLN A 417 -62.94 -3.91 -41.84
C GLN A 417 -63.95 -4.98 -41.40
N PRO A 418 -63.92 -5.39 -40.12
CA PRO A 418 -65.11 -5.15 -39.29
C PRO A 418 -64.87 -4.15 -38.16
N GLU A 419 -65.97 -3.59 -37.67
CA GLU A 419 -66.02 -2.49 -36.70
C GLU A 419 -65.69 -2.93 -35.27
N VAL A 420 -65.00 -2.05 -34.52
CA VAL A 420 -65.24 -1.86 -33.08
C VAL A 420 -65.25 -0.34 -32.83
N GLU A 421 -66.22 0.12 -32.04
CA GLU A 421 -66.52 1.53 -31.81
C GLU A 421 -65.45 2.27 -30.98
N LYS A 422 -65.46 3.60 -31.08
CA LYS A 422 -64.63 4.51 -30.28
C LYS A 422 -65.23 4.72 -28.89
N ASP A 423 -64.36 4.94 -27.92
CA ASP A 423 -64.41 6.12 -27.03
C ASP A 423 -63.00 6.33 -26.44
N GLY A 424 -62.45 7.52 -26.21
CA GLY A 424 -62.84 8.91 -26.50
C GLY A 424 -61.68 9.83 -26.09
N GLY A 425 -61.51 11.01 -26.69
CA GLY A 425 -60.41 11.93 -26.33
C GLY A 425 -59.92 12.78 -27.50
N GLU A 426 -60.09 14.08 -27.39
CA GLU A 426 -59.82 15.06 -28.46
C GLU A 426 -58.32 15.36 -28.60
N ALA A 427 -57.84 15.50 -29.83
CA ALA A 427 -56.53 16.07 -30.14
C ALA A 427 -56.68 17.13 -31.24
N GLU A 428 -56.07 18.30 -31.00
CA GLU A 428 -56.33 19.52 -31.75
C GLU A 428 -55.86 19.46 -33.22
N ARG A 429 -56.59 20.17 -34.08
CA ARG A 429 -56.28 20.32 -35.51
C ARG A 429 -55.11 21.29 -35.72
N GLY A 430 -53.89 20.82 -35.44
CA GLY A 430 -52.64 21.50 -35.81
C GLY A 430 -52.28 21.26 -37.28
N THR A 431 -52.62 22.21 -38.16
CA THR A 431 -52.28 22.16 -39.59
C THR A 431 -50.76 22.12 -39.82
N LEU A 432 -50.22 20.95 -40.16
CA LEU A 432 -48.85 20.80 -40.63
C LEU A 432 -48.81 20.45 -42.12
N TYR A 433 -47.86 21.09 -42.80
CA TYR A 433 -47.75 21.09 -44.25
C TYR A 433 -47.48 19.70 -44.84
N LEU A 434 -48.12 19.46 -45.99
CA LEU A 434 -47.77 18.41 -46.93
C LEU A 434 -46.32 18.61 -47.41
N THR A 435 -45.37 18.04 -46.67
CA THR A 435 -44.01 17.80 -47.15
C THR A 435 -43.76 16.30 -47.14
N GLY A 436 -43.47 15.73 -48.30
CA GLY A 436 -43.33 14.28 -48.49
C GLY A 436 -42.19 13.67 -47.69
N GLY A 437 -42.49 13.20 -46.47
CA GLY A 437 -41.62 12.37 -45.64
C GLY A 437 -41.76 10.89 -46.00
N GLY A 438 -41.51 10.51 -47.26
CA GLY A 438 -41.33 9.10 -47.60
C GLY A 438 -40.14 8.52 -46.84
N GLU A 439 -40.19 7.23 -46.47
CA GLU A 439 -39.14 6.52 -45.73
C GLU A 439 -37.75 6.75 -46.38
N LYS A 440 -36.95 7.65 -45.82
CA LYS A 440 -35.65 8.03 -46.39
C LYS A 440 -34.60 6.97 -46.04
N LEU A 441 -34.61 5.88 -46.79
CA LEU A 441 -33.56 4.86 -46.79
C LEU A 441 -32.20 5.52 -47.07
N SER A 442 -31.17 5.16 -46.32
CA SER A 442 -29.85 5.76 -46.48
C SER A 442 -29.11 5.17 -47.69
N ARG A 443 -28.27 5.97 -48.35
CA ARG A 443 -27.35 5.49 -49.42
C ARG A 443 -26.46 4.33 -48.94
N ALA A 444 -26.12 4.30 -47.64
CA ALA A 444 -25.35 3.21 -47.03
C ALA A 444 -26.11 1.88 -47.06
N GLU A 445 -27.39 1.88 -46.70
CA GLU A 445 -28.25 0.70 -46.78
C GLU A 445 -28.45 0.24 -48.22
N ALA A 446 -28.71 1.16 -49.15
CA ALA A 446 -28.81 0.85 -50.58
C ALA A 446 -27.50 0.24 -51.11
N LYS A 447 -26.34 0.77 -50.69
CA LYS A 447 -25.03 0.26 -51.09
C LYS A 447 -24.79 -1.17 -50.61
N LEU A 448 -25.11 -1.46 -49.34
CA LEU A 448 -25.00 -2.81 -48.79
C LEU A 448 -25.93 -3.80 -49.51
N ALA A 449 -27.18 -3.39 -49.78
CA ALA A 449 -28.13 -4.21 -50.53
C ALA A 449 -27.70 -4.45 -51.99
N TRP A 450 -27.12 -3.44 -52.65
CA TRP A 450 -26.60 -3.52 -54.02
C TRP A 450 -25.38 -4.44 -54.14
N LEU A 451 -24.45 -4.36 -53.18
CA LEU A 451 -23.31 -5.28 -53.10
C LEU A 451 -23.77 -6.73 -52.83
N ALA A 452 -24.71 -6.93 -51.90
CA ALA A 452 -25.29 -8.25 -51.63
C ALA A 452 -26.09 -8.82 -52.82
N ALA A 453 -26.66 -7.96 -53.66
CA ALA A 453 -27.32 -8.34 -54.91
C ALA A 453 -26.34 -8.69 -56.05
N GLY A 454 -25.07 -8.29 -55.93
CA GLY A 454 -24.04 -8.48 -56.96
C GLY A 454 -24.14 -7.49 -58.13
N GLY A 455 -24.62 -6.27 -57.87
CA GLY A 455 -24.80 -5.23 -58.89
C GLY A 455 -26.22 -5.11 -59.45
N ASP A 456 -27.08 -6.11 -59.22
CA ASP A 456 -28.47 -6.14 -59.71
C ASP A 456 -29.37 -5.18 -58.90
N THR A 457 -29.80 -4.10 -59.56
CA THR A 457 -30.65 -3.02 -59.02
C THR A 457 -32.00 -3.51 -58.49
N GLU A 458 -32.71 -4.36 -59.24
CA GLU A 458 -34.05 -4.87 -58.89
C GLU A 458 -34.01 -5.86 -57.72
N ARG A 459 -32.92 -6.61 -57.63
CA ARG A 459 -32.63 -7.47 -56.48
C ARG A 459 -32.18 -6.66 -55.28
N ALA A 460 -31.42 -5.58 -55.46
CA ALA A 460 -30.99 -4.66 -54.41
C ALA A 460 -32.20 -4.01 -53.71
N VAL A 461 -33.15 -3.45 -54.47
CA VAL A 461 -34.39 -2.86 -53.95
C VAL A 461 -35.17 -3.86 -53.07
N ARG A 462 -35.34 -5.10 -53.55
CA ARG A 462 -36.03 -6.17 -52.79
C ARG A 462 -35.24 -6.71 -51.60
N GLN A 463 -33.92 -6.55 -51.57
CA GLN A 463 -33.09 -6.92 -50.42
C GLN A 463 -33.14 -5.83 -49.35
N LEU A 464 -32.96 -4.57 -49.76
CA LEU A 464 -33.03 -3.37 -48.93
C LEU A 464 -34.29 -3.31 -48.06
N LEU A 465 -35.46 -3.49 -48.67
CA LEU A 465 -36.75 -3.46 -47.95
C LEU A 465 -36.90 -4.61 -46.93
N ARG A 466 -36.39 -5.80 -47.24
CA ARG A 466 -36.43 -6.95 -46.32
C ARG A 466 -35.47 -6.77 -45.14
N ASP A 467 -34.26 -6.32 -45.41
CA ASP A 467 -33.26 -6.07 -44.36
C ASP A 467 -33.72 -4.95 -43.43
N ARG A 468 -34.33 -3.89 -43.98
CA ARG A 468 -34.95 -2.82 -43.19
C ARG A 468 -36.06 -3.35 -42.28
N GLN A 469 -36.95 -4.21 -42.79
CA GLN A 469 -38.03 -4.80 -42.01
C GLN A 469 -37.51 -5.71 -40.88
N LEU A 470 -36.44 -6.48 -41.12
CA LEU A 470 -35.81 -7.33 -40.09
C LEU A 470 -35.21 -6.48 -38.97
N LYS A 471 -34.44 -5.46 -39.31
CA LYS A 471 -33.81 -4.53 -38.33
C LYS A 471 -34.84 -3.77 -37.49
N MET A 472 -35.96 -3.37 -38.09
CA MET A 472 -37.09 -2.78 -37.35
C MET A 472 -37.70 -3.77 -36.34
N LYS A 473 -37.91 -5.03 -36.74
CA LYS A 473 -38.40 -6.07 -35.81
C LYS A 473 -37.41 -6.34 -34.66
N GLU A 474 -36.11 -6.29 -34.93
CA GLU A 474 -35.06 -6.43 -33.93
C GLU A 474 -35.12 -5.30 -32.89
N LEU A 475 -35.16 -4.03 -33.32
CA LEU A 475 -35.32 -2.88 -32.41
C LEU A 475 -36.62 -2.96 -31.59
N HIS A 476 -37.74 -3.37 -32.21
CA HIS A 476 -39.00 -3.58 -31.51
C HIS A 476 -38.92 -4.69 -30.44
N SER A 477 -38.18 -5.77 -30.70
CA SER A 477 -37.97 -6.86 -29.73
C SER A 477 -37.15 -6.41 -28.52
N LEU A 478 -36.28 -5.41 -28.70
CA LEU A 478 -35.47 -4.79 -27.64
C LEU A 478 -36.24 -3.69 -26.86
N GLY A 479 -37.54 -3.53 -27.11
CA GLY A 479 -38.43 -2.63 -26.38
C GLY A 479 -38.68 -1.27 -27.04
N PHE A 480 -37.98 -0.93 -28.12
CA PHE A 480 -38.16 0.34 -28.83
C PHE A 480 -39.32 0.23 -29.82
N ARG A 481 -40.52 0.67 -29.39
CA ARG A 481 -41.78 0.48 -30.15
C ARG A 481 -42.20 1.68 -31.00
N ASP A 482 -41.52 2.82 -30.89
CA ASP A 482 -41.77 3.99 -31.74
C ASP A 482 -41.13 3.77 -33.12
N VAL A 483 -41.99 3.55 -34.11
CA VAL A 483 -41.60 3.27 -35.51
C VAL A 483 -40.81 4.43 -36.11
N LEU A 484 -41.23 5.68 -35.88
CA LEU A 484 -40.59 6.85 -36.47
C LEU A 484 -39.21 7.09 -35.88
N GLN A 485 -39.05 6.91 -34.56
CA GLN A 485 -37.75 7.01 -33.90
C GLN A 485 -36.82 5.86 -34.33
N CYS A 486 -37.31 4.63 -34.44
CA CYS A 486 -36.49 3.50 -34.90
C CYS A 486 -36.07 3.66 -36.36
N GLU A 487 -36.96 4.16 -37.24
CA GLU A 487 -36.64 4.44 -38.63
C GLU A 487 -35.60 5.58 -38.76
N GLU A 488 -35.77 6.66 -38.01
CA GLU A 488 -34.82 7.78 -38.02
C GLU A 488 -33.46 7.38 -37.43
N ALA A 489 -33.45 6.60 -36.34
CA ALA A 489 -32.21 6.07 -35.75
C ALA A 489 -31.46 5.12 -36.70
N LEU A 490 -32.17 4.20 -37.38
CA LEU A 490 -31.58 3.36 -38.43
C LEU A 490 -31.12 4.17 -39.64
N ARG A 491 -31.80 5.27 -39.99
CA ARG A 491 -31.35 6.15 -41.09
C ARG A 491 -30.06 6.87 -40.72
N GLN A 492 -29.96 7.39 -39.50
CA GLN A 492 -28.77 8.08 -38.99
C GLN A 492 -27.58 7.13 -38.81
N SER A 493 -27.82 5.86 -38.44
CA SER A 493 -26.78 4.84 -38.30
C SER A 493 -26.38 4.14 -39.60
N GLY A 494 -26.86 4.59 -40.77
CA GLY A 494 -26.59 3.92 -42.06
C GLY A 494 -27.14 2.49 -42.14
N GLY A 495 -28.19 2.21 -41.37
CA GLY A 495 -28.83 0.91 -41.24
C GLY A 495 -28.19 -0.04 -40.24
N GLU A 496 -27.29 0.43 -39.36
CA GLU A 496 -26.72 -0.41 -38.30
C GLU A 496 -27.65 -0.43 -37.07
N VAL A 497 -28.05 -1.63 -36.63
CA VAL A 497 -28.91 -1.80 -35.43
C VAL A 497 -28.19 -1.31 -34.17
N ARG A 498 -26.89 -1.62 -34.02
CA ARG A 498 -26.08 -1.18 -32.87
C ARG A 498 -25.99 0.35 -32.79
N GLY A 499 -25.69 1.02 -33.90
CA GLY A 499 -25.71 2.49 -33.97
C GLY A 499 -27.08 3.09 -33.66
N ALA A 500 -28.16 2.47 -34.15
CA ALA A 500 -29.53 2.91 -33.87
C ALA A 500 -29.89 2.75 -32.39
N LEU A 501 -29.51 1.63 -31.75
CA LEU A 501 -29.69 1.42 -30.31
C LEU A 501 -29.00 2.48 -29.47
N SER A 502 -27.75 2.85 -29.79
CA SER A 502 -27.04 3.93 -29.10
C SER A 502 -27.77 5.27 -29.18
N LEU A 503 -28.35 5.60 -30.34
CA LEU A 503 -29.14 6.82 -30.54
C LEU A 503 -30.46 6.79 -29.75
N LEU A 504 -31.13 5.63 -29.66
CA LEU A 504 -32.38 5.45 -28.93
C LEU A 504 -32.18 5.36 -27.40
N GLN A 505 -31.04 4.85 -26.93
CA GLN A 505 -30.72 4.71 -25.51
C GLN A 505 -30.22 6.01 -24.88
N ARG A 506 -29.49 6.86 -25.62
CA ARG A 506 -28.89 8.10 -25.08
C ARG A 506 -29.92 9.01 -24.37
N PRO A 507 -31.12 9.32 -24.93
CA PRO A 507 -32.11 10.14 -24.24
C PRO A 507 -32.64 9.54 -22.93
N LEU A 508 -32.68 8.20 -22.81
CA LEU A 508 -33.14 7.50 -21.60
C LEU A 508 -32.10 7.59 -20.47
N LEU A 509 -30.81 7.68 -20.83
CA LEU A 509 -29.68 7.77 -19.91
C LEU A 509 -29.35 9.21 -19.48
N GLU A 510 -29.84 10.21 -20.21
CA GLU A 510 -29.56 11.64 -20.01
C GLU A 510 -29.77 12.10 -18.56
N GLN A 511 -30.90 11.76 -17.93
CA GLN A 511 -31.17 12.14 -16.53
C GLN A 511 -30.24 11.47 -15.50
N PHE A 512 -29.60 10.35 -15.85
CA PHE A 512 -28.65 9.64 -14.99
C PHE A 512 -27.24 10.24 -15.15
N HIS A 513 -26.84 10.52 -16.40
CA HIS A 513 -25.62 11.26 -16.74
C HIS A 513 -25.59 12.63 -16.06
N GLN A 514 -26.62 13.45 -16.25
CA GLN A 514 -26.74 14.76 -15.60
C GLN A 514 -26.61 14.69 -14.07
N ARG A 515 -27.09 13.61 -13.43
CA ARG A 515 -27.02 13.45 -11.96
C ARG A 515 -25.63 13.10 -11.43
N ILE A 516 -24.82 12.35 -12.16
CA ILE A 516 -23.46 11.99 -11.71
C ILE A 516 -22.43 13.10 -12.09
N TRP A 517 -22.78 13.96 -13.06
CA TRP A 517 -21.98 15.09 -13.55
C TRP A 517 -22.38 16.42 -12.88
N ALA A 518 -23.45 16.46 -12.09
CA ALA A 518 -23.79 17.60 -11.26
C ALA A 518 -22.86 17.67 -10.03
N ASP A 519 -22.31 18.85 -9.75
CA ASP A 519 -21.53 19.16 -8.53
C ASP A 519 -22.43 19.29 -7.28
N GLN A 520 -23.32 18.32 -7.07
CA GLN A 520 -24.12 18.22 -5.85
C GLN A 520 -23.34 17.41 -4.81
N GLN A 521 -23.21 17.98 -3.61
CA GLN A 521 -22.62 17.28 -2.47
C GLN A 521 -23.47 16.03 -2.15
N GLU A 522 -22.83 14.86 -2.03
CA GLU A 522 -23.56 13.63 -1.81
C GLU A 522 -24.32 13.70 -0.47
N PRO A 523 -25.63 13.40 -0.42
CA PRO A 523 -26.41 13.51 0.81
C PRO A 523 -25.82 12.58 1.89
N PRO A 524 -25.82 12.98 3.18
CA PRO A 524 -25.30 12.14 4.25
C PRO A 524 -26.02 10.77 4.31
N ILE A 525 -25.39 9.78 4.94
CA ILE A 525 -26.09 8.55 5.32
C ILE A 525 -27.05 8.92 6.46
N ASP A 526 -28.35 8.72 6.25
CA ASP A 526 -29.35 8.77 7.31
C ASP A 526 -29.54 7.34 7.86
N PRO A 527 -29.10 7.04 9.12
CA PRO A 527 -29.27 5.72 9.69
C PRO A 527 -30.74 5.35 9.92
N LYS A 528 -31.67 6.32 9.93
CA LYS A 528 -33.11 6.13 10.16
C LYS A 528 -33.92 6.06 8.85
N HIS A 529 -33.25 6.08 7.70
CA HIS A 529 -33.89 6.01 6.39
C HIS A 529 -34.74 4.74 6.23
N PRO A 530 -35.99 4.81 5.72
CA PRO A 530 -36.92 3.68 5.69
C PRO A 530 -36.43 2.52 4.81
N ASP A 531 -35.81 2.81 3.68
CA ASP A 531 -35.13 1.79 2.87
C ASP A 531 -33.73 1.52 3.43
N LYS A 532 -33.64 0.47 4.27
CA LYS A 532 -32.37 -0.03 4.84
C LYS A 532 -31.46 -0.63 3.76
N GLN A 533 -32.01 -1.25 2.72
CA GLN A 533 -31.25 -1.89 1.64
C GLN A 533 -30.49 -0.84 0.80
N ARG A 534 -31.11 0.33 0.55
CA ARG A 534 -30.44 1.50 -0.03
C ARG A 534 -29.29 1.98 0.85
N MET A 535 -29.49 2.10 2.18
CA MET A 535 -28.41 2.55 3.06
C MET A 535 -27.25 1.55 3.14
N CYS A 536 -27.51 0.24 3.22
CA CYS A 536 -26.45 -0.78 3.17
C CYS A 536 -25.64 -0.73 1.87
N ARG A 537 -26.29 -0.56 0.70
CA ARG A 537 -25.57 -0.36 -0.58
C ARG A 537 -24.67 0.88 -0.56
N ARG A 538 -25.15 2.01 0.00
CA ARG A 538 -24.36 3.24 0.12
C ARG A 538 -23.20 3.10 1.10
N LEU A 539 -23.42 2.48 2.26
CA LEU A 539 -22.37 2.20 3.25
C LEU A 539 -21.26 1.33 2.65
N LEU A 540 -21.63 0.28 1.89
CA LEU A 540 -20.67 -0.57 1.20
C LEU A 540 -19.84 0.21 0.17
N ALA A 541 -20.50 1.03 -0.65
CA ALA A 541 -19.84 1.81 -1.71
C ALA A 541 -18.95 2.96 -1.20
N LEU A 542 -19.36 3.64 -0.11
CA LEU A 542 -18.64 4.80 0.42
C LEU A 542 -17.53 4.43 1.40
N TYR A 543 -17.72 3.38 2.19
CA TYR A 543 -16.81 3.04 3.28
C TYR A 543 -16.07 1.71 3.09
N ASP A 544 -16.31 0.94 2.01
CA ASP A 544 -15.63 -0.33 1.72
C ASP A 544 -15.70 -1.30 2.93
N LEU A 545 -16.94 -1.66 3.30
CA LEU A 545 -17.20 -2.56 4.42
C LEU A 545 -17.02 -4.04 4.03
N PRO A 546 -16.45 -4.91 4.88
CA PRO A 546 -16.07 -6.27 4.48
C PRO A 546 -17.22 -7.20 4.02
N SER A 547 -18.47 -6.89 4.38
CA SER A 547 -19.64 -7.66 3.94
C SER A 547 -20.95 -6.90 4.18
N TRP A 548 -22.02 -7.40 3.56
CA TRP A 548 -23.39 -6.88 3.77
C TRP A 548 -23.81 -6.87 5.24
N GLY A 549 -23.54 -7.94 5.99
CA GLY A 549 -23.86 -8.03 7.42
C GLY A 549 -23.10 -7.01 8.28
N ARG A 550 -21.92 -6.56 7.85
CA ARG A 550 -21.22 -5.42 8.51
C ARG A 550 -21.98 -4.11 8.26
N CYS A 551 -22.55 -3.90 7.08
CA CYS A 551 -23.38 -2.71 6.79
C CYS A 551 -24.66 -2.69 7.66
N GLU A 552 -25.31 -3.84 7.82
CA GLU A 552 -26.48 -3.99 8.69
C GLU A 552 -26.12 -3.77 10.17
N LEU A 553 -24.95 -4.23 10.61
CA LEU A 553 -24.44 -3.99 11.96
C LEU A 553 -24.14 -2.49 12.23
N VAL A 554 -23.59 -1.75 11.26
CA VAL A 554 -23.42 -0.28 11.36
C VAL A 554 -24.76 0.40 11.60
N LEU A 555 -25.77 0.08 10.77
CA LEU A 555 -27.12 0.67 10.92
C LEU A 555 -27.77 0.26 12.26
N ALA A 556 -27.60 -0.99 12.69
CA ALA A 556 -28.15 -1.48 13.95
C ALA A 556 -27.51 -0.81 15.18
N LEU A 557 -26.23 -0.42 15.12
CA LEU A 557 -25.53 0.30 16.19
C LEU A 557 -25.89 1.80 16.22
N LEU A 558 -26.12 2.43 15.07
CA LEU A 558 -26.55 3.83 14.96
C LEU A 558 -28.04 4.06 15.25
N GLN A 559 -28.83 2.98 15.35
CA GLN A 559 -30.25 3.00 15.70
C GLN A 559 -30.51 2.69 17.19
N GLU A 560 -29.48 2.44 18.01
CA GLU A 560 -29.68 2.11 19.43
C GLU A 560 -30.12 3.33 20.26
N PRO A 561 -31.03 3.17 21.24
CA PRO A 561 -31.38 4.24 22.17
C PRO A 561 -30.19 4.61 23.06
N ASP A 562 -30.19 5.86 23.54
CA ASP A 562 -29.21 6.42 24.49
C ASP A 562 -27.73 6.41 24.03
N VAL A 563 -27.51 6.31 22.72
CA VAL A 563 -26.19 6.18 22.08
C VAL A 563 -25.95 7.31 21.08
N SER A 564 -24.82 8.02 21.23
CA SER A 564 -24.42 9.13 20.36
C SER A 564 -23.08 8.86 19.64
N TYR A 565 -22.98 7.74 18.92
CA TYR A 565 -21.79 7.44 18.10
C TYR A 565 -21.80 8.21 16.78
N SER A 566 -20.63 8.61 16.29
CA SER A 566 -20.51 9.09 14.90
C SER A 566 -20.52 7.90 13.93
N LEU A 567 -20.97 8.14 12.70
CA LEU A 567 -21.00 7.13 11.64
C LEU A 567 -19.60 6.55 11.39
N GLU A 568 -18.59 7.42 11.31
CA GLU A 568 -17.19 7.07 11.07
C GLU A 568 -16.62 6.18 12.18
N ASP A 569 -16.93 6.48 13.45
CA ASP A 569 -16.47 5.70 14.60
C ASP A 569 -17.07 4.29 14.58
N VAL A 570 -18.39 4.19 14.31
CA VAL A 570 -19.08 2.89 14.17
C VAL A 570 -18.54 2.12 12.99
N VAL A 571 -18.38 2.75 11.82
CA VAL A 571 -17.82 2.12 10.62
C VAL A 571 -16.42 1.57 10.88
N GLN A 572 -15.55 2.32 11.56
CA GLN A 572 -14.19 1.86 11.87
C GLN A 572 -14.20 0.66 12.82
N ALA A 573 -14.98 0.72 13.92
CA ALA A 573 -15.12 -0.39 14.85
C ALA A 573 -15.71 -1.65 14.18
N VAL A 574 -16.68 -1.45 13.28
CA VAL A 574 -17.33 -2.51 12.49
C VAL A 574 -16.47 -2.98 11.31
N LYS A 575 -15.37 -2.32 10.94
CA LYS A 575 -14.35 -2.94 10.07
C LYS A 575 -13.52 -3.97 10.84
N GLU A 576 -13.08 -3.60 12.05
CA GLU A 576 -12.17 -4.41 12.86
C GLU A 576 -12.85 -5.65 13.46
N SER A 577 -14.10 -5.56 13.91
CA SER A 577 -14.82 -6.67 14.56
C SER A 577 -16.26 -6.86 14.03
N PRO A 578 -16.78 -8.11 13.98
CA PRO A 578 -18.20 -8.39 13.78
C PRO A 578 -19.00 -8.47 15.10
N ASP A 579 -18.34 -8.48 16.27
CA ASP A 579 -18.99 -8.68 17.57
C ASP A 579 -19.56 -7.36 18.11
N LYS A 580 -20.89 -7.29 18.20
CA LYS A 580 -21.64 -6.13 18.64
C LYS A 580 -21.30 -5.68 20.07
N ASP A 581 -21.11 -6.62 21.01
CA ASP A 581 -20.82 -6.30 22.40
C ASP A 581 -19.37 -5.85 22.58
N PHE A 582 -18.45 -6.45 21.84
CA PHE A 582 -17.08 -5.96 21.73
C PHE A 582 -17.03 -4.54 21.16
N ILE A 583 -17.76 -4.27 20.07
CA ILE A 583 -17.83 -2.94 19.44
C ILE A 583 -18.37 -1.90 20.42
N ARG A 584 -19.44 -2.18 21.19
CA ARG A 584 -19.94 -1.24 22.20
C ARG A 584 -18.87 -0.86 23.24
N ARG A 585 -18.07 -1.82 23.72
CA ARG A 585 -16.94 -1.54 24.64
C ARG A 585 -15.81 -0.76 23.95
N LEU A 586 -15.60 -0.97 22.65
CA LEU A 586 -14.66 -0.20 21.86
C LEU A 586 -15.14 1.25 21.64
N LEU A 587 -16.44 1.48 21.56
CA LEU A 587 -17.04 2.81 21.35
C LEU A 587 -17.27 3.58 22.67
N ASN A 588 -17.41 2.89 23.81
CA ASN A 588 -17.67 3.49 25.13
C ASN A 588 -16.42 3.47 26.03
N ASN A 589 -15.52 4.44 25.90
CA ASN A 589 -14.39 4.63 26.80
C ASN A 589 -14.47 6.04 27.42
N GLU A 590 -14.61 6.13 28.74
CA GLU A 590 -14.68 7.42 29.45
C GLU A 590 -13.27 8.04 29.61
N CYS A 591 -13.15 9.34 29.35
CA CYS A 591 -11.91 10.08 29.58
C CYS A 591 -11.81 10.58 31.04
N PRO A 592 -10.82 10.15 31.84
CA PRO A 592 -10.67 10.57 33.24
C PRO A 592 -10.46 12.08 33.46
N CYS A 593 -10.13 12.83 32.41
CA CYS A 593 -9.87 14.28 32.50
C CYS A 593 -11.10 15.16 32.22
N CYS A 594 -12.03 14.70 31.37
CA CYS A 594 -13.22 15.47 30.99
C CYS A 594 -14.55 14.73 31.18
N LEU A 595 -14.51 13.48 31.64
CA LEU A 595 -15.65 12.60 31.95
C LEU A 595 -16.59 12.34 30.76
N SER A 596 -16.16 12.70 29.55
CA SER A 596 -16.88 12.43 28.31
C SER A 596 -16.50 11.07 27.73
N ILE A 597 -17.45 10.44 27.03
CA ILE A 597 -17.30 9.13 26.41
C ILE A 597 -16.76 9.28 24.98
N PHE A 598 -15.73 8.49 24.66
CA PHE A 598 -15.09 8.43 23.35
C PHE A 598 -14.87 6.98 22.88
N PRO A 599 -14.81 6.73 21.57
CA PRO A 599 -14.32 5.46 21.06
C PRO A 599 -12.81 5.31 21.31
N ARG A 600 -12.35 4.07 21.43
CA ARG A 600 -10.95 3.71 21.72
C ARG A 600 -9.96 4.25 20.68
N SER A 601 -10.39 4.44 19.43
CA SER A 601 -9.62 5.11 18.37
C SER A 601 -9.34 6.59 18.66
N LYS A 602 -10.22 7.24 19.44
CA LYS A 602 -10.09 8.64 19.89
C LYS A 602 -9.47 8.77 21.29
N MET A 603 -9.01 7.66 21.86
CA MET A 603 -8.32 7.60 23.15
C MET A 603 -6.82 7.37 22.96
N GLN A 604 -6.01 8.14 23.68
CA GLN A 604 -4.56 8.06 23.70
C GLN A 604 -4.09 7.60 25.09
N SER A 605 -3.18 6.63 25.10
CA SER A 605 -2.45 6.20 26.30
C SER A 605 -0.98 6.57 26.21
N LEU A 606 -0.39 6.91 27.35
CA LEU A 606 1.05 7.13 27.46
C LEU A 606 1.80 5.80 27.44
N THR A 607 2.98 5.78 26.86
CA THR A 607 3.87 4.61 26.85
C THR A 607 4.34 4.20 28.26
N SER A 608 4.42 5.17 29.18
CA SER A 608 4.89 5.00 30.55
C SER A 608 3.83 4.50 31.54
N CYS A 609 2.53 4.57 31.21
CA CYS A 609 1.46 4.16 32.11
C CYS A 609 0.18 3.76 31.36
N GLN A 610 -0.60 2.82 31.93
CA GLN A 610 -1.82 2.31 31.30
C GLN A 610 -3.02 3.28 31.35
N CYS A 611 -2.83 4.52 31.81
CA CYS A 611 -3.88 5.54 31.78
C CYS A 611 -4.26 5.86 30.32
N SER A 612 -5.55 6.07 30.06
CA SER A 612 -6.07 6.43 28.75
C SER A 612 -6.93 7.69 28.88
N VAL A 613 -6.72 8.65 27.99
CA VAL A 613 -7.42 9.95 27.95
C VAL A 613 -7.79 10.26 26.50
N CYS A 614 -8.78 11.10 26.24
CA CYS A 614 -9.10 11.46 24.85
C CYS A 614 -7.97 12.30 24.22
N HIS A 615 -7.84 12.27 22.88
CA HIS A 615 -6.81 13.03 22.15
C HIS A 615 -6.80 14.51 22.50
N GLU A 616 -7.96 15.13 22.74
CA GLU A 616 -8.02 16.56 23.04
C GLU A 616 -7.48 16.88 24.43
N CYS A 617 -7.82 16.09 25.46
CA CYS A 617 -7.22 16.24 26.79
C CYS A 617 -5.72 15.94 26.77
N PHE A 618 -5.27 14.96 25.97
CA PHE A 618 -3.85 14.67 25.79
C PHE A 618 -3.13 15.87 25.16
N ARG A 619 -3.63 16.37 24.01
CA ARG A 619 -3.11 17.55 23.31
C ARG A 619 -3.04 18.74 24.23
N GLN A 620 -4.18 19.12 24.83
CA GLN A 620 -4.30 20.33 25.64
C GLN A 620 -3.35 20.30 26.85
N HIS A 621 -3.27 19.16 27.56
CA HIS A 621 -2.35 18.98 28.69
C HIS A 621 -0.89 19.19 28.26
N PHE A 622 -0.45 18.53 27.19
CA PHE A 622 0.94 18.66 26.73
C PHE A 622 1.22 20.03 26.10
N THR A 623 0.28 20.65 25.38
CA THR A 623 0.42 22.04 24.90
C THR A 623 0.65 23.02 26.05
N ILE A 624 -0.14 22.93 27.13
CA ILE A 624 0.02 23.76 28.33
C ILE A 624 1.35 23.42 29.03
N ALA A 625 1.71 22.15 29.16
CA ALA A 625 2.99 21.76 29.77
C ALA A 625 4.21 22.25 28.97
N VAL A 626 4.11 22.30 27.63
CA VAL A 626 5.17 22.81 26.75
C VAL A 626 5.23 24.33 26.74
N ARG A 627 4.10 25.04 26.66
CA ARG A 627 4.10 26.52 26.66
C ARG A 627 4.43 27.08 28.05
N ASP A 628 3.71 26.65 29.09
CA ASP A 628 3.62 27.37 30.36
C ASP A 628 4.40 26.71 31.53
N LYS A 629 4.90 25.48 31.35
CA LYS A 629 5.57 24.70 32.41
C LYS A 629 7.00 24.28 32.05
N HIS A 630 7.70 23.67 33.01
CA HIS A 630 9.03 23.12 32.79
C HIS A 630 8.93 21.71 32.17
N ILE A 631 9.97 21.25 31.48
CA ILE A 631 9.95 19.95 30.79
C ILE A 631 9.67 18.76 31.73
N ARG A 632 10.06 18.87 33.00
CA ARG A 632 9.74 17.87 34.05
C ARG A 632 8.27 17.80 34.46
N ASP A 633 7.44 18.77 34.07
CA ASP A 633 6.01 18.78 34.37
C ASP A 633 5.19 18.05 33.28
N MET A 634 5.86 17.54 32.23
CA MET A 634 5.27 16.75 31.14
C MET A 634 5.01 15.28 31.55
N VAL A 635 4.37 15.08 32.71
CA VAL A 635 3.92 13.78 33.22
C VAL A 635 2.49 13.46 32.78
N CYS A 636 2.02 12.23 33.04
CA CYS A 636 0.63 11.84 32.83
C CYS A 636 -0.36 12.75 33.58
N PRO A 637 -1.43 13.27 32.92
CA PRO A 637 -2.44 14.09 33.59
C PRO A 637 -3.29 13.31 34.60
N VAL A 638 -3.31 11.97 34.55
CA VAL A 638 -4.13 11.11 35.42
C VAL A 638 -3.33 10.63 36.64
N CYS A 639 -2.14 10.05 36.44
CA CYS A 639 -1.36 9.42 37.51
C CYS A 639 -0.08 10.17 37.91
N SER A 640 0.24 11.28 37.25
CA SER A 640 1.51 12.03 37.42
C SER A 640 2.79 11.22 37.19
N GLY A 641 2.70 10.05 36.55
CA GLY A 641 3.85 9.22 36.18
C GLY A 641 4.40 9.54 34.77
N PRO A 642 5.65 9.15 34.46
CA PRO A 642 6.61 8.45 35.33
C PRO A 642 7.33 9.42 36.28
N ASP A 643 8.13 8.91 37.23
CA ASP A 643 8.98 9.76 38.07
C ASP A 643 10.17 10.31 37.26
N ILE A 644 10.01 11.53 36.74
CA ILE A 644 11.01 12.21 35.88
C ILE A 644 12.26 12.63 36.69
N ASN A 645 12.32 12.46 38.03
CA ASN A 645 13.55 12.70 38.79
C ASN A 645 14.65 11.65 38.55
N ASP A 646 14.36 10.50 37.95
CA ASP A 646 15.36 9.50 37.55
C ASP A 646 15.87 9.82 36.11
N PRO A 647 17.17 10.16 35.92
CA PRO A 647 17.71 10.55 34.61
C PRO A 647 17.59 9.45 33.53
N GLU A 648 17.66 8.16 33.89
CA GLU A 648 17.59 7.06 32.93
C GLU A 648 16.14 6.82 32.45
N LEU A 649 15.18 6.94 33.37
CA LEU A 649 13.75 6.94 33.04
C LEU A 649 13.36 8.16 32.21
N MET A 650 13.96 9.31 32.49
CA MET A 650 13.64 10.58 31.83
C MET A 650 13.96 10.53 30.33
N ASP A 651 15.16 10.09 29.94
CA ASP A 651 15.58 10.06 28.55
C ASP A 651 14.80 8.99 27.73
N SER A 652 14.56 7.83 28.34
CA SER A 652 13.74 6.77 27.73
C SER A 652 12.26 7.17 27.63
N TYR A 653 11.71 7.87 28.62
CA TYR A 653 10.36 8.42 28.57
C TYR A 653 10.22 9.43 27.43
N PHE A 654 11.07 10.46 27.37
CA PHE A 654 10.98 11.48 26.32
C PHE A 654 11.18 10.91 24.92
N SER A 655 12.04 9.91 24.75
CA SER A 655 12.22 9.20 23.47
C SER A 655 10.94 8.54 22.96
N THR A 656 10.06 8.08 23.86
CA THR A 656 8.77 7.49 23.49
C THR A 656 7.63 8.52 23.43
N LEU A 657 7.67 9.54 24.28
CA LEU A 657 6.70 10.64 24.29
C LEU A 657 6.81 11.49 23.02
N ASP A 658 8.02 11.76 22.53
CA ASP A 658 8.28 12.50 21.28
C ASP A 658 7.47 11.97 20.10
N ILE A 659 7.45 10.64 19.92
CA ILE A 659 6.70 9.97 18.85
C ILE A 659 5.20 10.28 18.94
N GLN A 660 4.64 10.36 20.16
CA GLN A 660 3.24 10.68 20.40
C GLN A 660 2.95 12.18 20.21
N LEU A 661 3.83 13.05 20.72
CA LEU A 661 3.68 14.51 20.62
C LEU A 661 3.81 15.01 19.18
N ARG A 662 4.71 14.44 18.38
CA ARG A 662 4.91 14.79 16.96
C ARG A 662 3.66 14.65 16.09
N ILE A 663 2.74 13.76 16.47
CA ILE A 663 1.48 13.51 15.75
C ILE A 663 0.33 14.34 16.37
N CYS A 664 0.43 14.68 17.65
CA CYS A 664 -0.67 15.26 18.41
C CYS A 664 -0.63 16.79 18.55
N LEU A 665 0.57 17.38 18.63
CA LEU A 665 0.78 18.82 18.86
C LEU A 665 0.86 19.62 17.55
N GLU A 666 0.60 20.92 17.66
CA GLU A 666 0.85 21.90 16.59
C GLU A 666 2.38 22.09 16.39
N SER A 667 2.80 22.47 15.19
CA SER A 667 4.23 22.53 14.82
C SER A 667 5.04 23.48 15.72
N ASP A 668 4.51 24.66 16.03
CA ASP A 668 5.16 25.65 16.90
C ASP A 668 5.35 25.14 18.34
N VAL A 669 4.38 24.37 18.84
CA VAL A 669 4.43 23.75 20.17
C VAL A 669 5.43 22.60 20.16
N TYR A 670 5.44 21.78 19.12
CA TYR A 670 6.40 20.69 18.97
C TYR A 670 7.85 21.20 18.84
N ASP A 671 8.07 22.28 18.09
CA ASP A 671 9.37 22.95 17.98
C ASP A 671 9.83 23.52 19.35
N LEU A 672 8.90 24.08 20.14
CA LEU A 672 9.18 24.52 21.51
C LEU A 672 9.50 23.35 22.46
N PHE A 673 8.86 22.19 22.29
CA PHE A 673 9.19 20.96 23.01
C PHE A 673 10.62 20.50 22.67
N HIS A 674 10.98 20.44 21.38
CA HIS A 674 12.33 20.10 20.92
C HIS A 674 13.39 21.09 21.40
N LYS A 675 13.07 22.39 21.42
CA LYS A 675 13.93 23.40 22.03
C LYS A 675 14.18 23.12 23.52
N LYS A 676 13.14 22.82 24.30
CA LYS A 676 13.26 22.49 25.73
C LYS A 676 14.06 21.19 25.98
N LEU A 677 13.88 20.17 25.14
CA LEU A 677 14.72 18.95 25.16
C LEU A 677 16.19 19.27 24.86
N THR A 678 16.44 20.13 23.87
CA THR A 678 17.79 20.54 23.47
C THR A 678 18.48 21.33 24.59
N GLU A 679 17.80 22.31 25.18
CA GLU A 679 18.27 23.04 26.36
C GLU A 679 18.60 22.09 27.52
N GLN A 680 17.75 21.09 27.78
CA GLN A 680 17.99 20.07 28.81
C GLN A 680 19.19 19.17 28.50
N ALA A 681 19.41 18.80 27.23
CA ALA A 681 20.56 18.01 26.81
C ALA A 681 21.87 18.81 26.95
N LEU A 682 21.87 20.10 26.55
CA LEU A 682 23.00 21.01 26.70
C LEU A 682 23.41 21.19 28.17
N MET A 683 22.44 21.24 29.11
CA MET A 683 22.73 21.31 30.56
C MET A 683 23.45 20.07 31.13
N LYS A 684 23.46 18.93 30.43
CA LYS A 684 24.22 17.73 30.86
C LYS A 684 25.71 17.83 30.50
N ASP A 685 26.08 18.67 29.53
CA ASP A 685 27.45 18.75 29.03
C ASP A 685 28.45 19.14 30.16
N PRO A 686 29.61 18.48 30.28
CA PRO A 686 30.60 18.82 31.29
C PRO A 686 31.11 20.27 31.20
N LYS A 687 31.16 20.87 30.00
CA LYS A 687 31.58 22.25 29.74
C LYS A 687 30.44 23.27 29.86
N PHE A 688 29.20 22.85 30.14
CA PHE A 688 28.09 23.78 30.37
C PHE A 688 28.23 24.50 31.72
N LEU A 689 28.19 25.84 31.68
CA LEU A 689 28.25 26.73 32.84
C LEU A 689 27.02 27.63 32.90
N TRP A 690 26.49 27.80 34.10
CA TRP A 690 25.60 28.91 34.44
C TRP A 690 26.43 30.13 34.82
N CYS A 691 26.02 31.30 34.37
CA CYS A 691 26.57 32.54 34.89
C CYS A 691 26.24 32.69 36.39
N TYR A 692 27.23 33.07 37.19
CA TYR A 692 26.99 33.41 38.60
C TYR A 692 26.10 34.64 38.78
N HIS A 693 26.13 35.58 37.84
CA HIS A 693 25.52 36.91 37.98
C HIS A 693 24.13 37.04 37.34
N CYS A 694 23.69 36.08 36.53
CA CYS A 694 22.38 36.08 35.87
C CYS A 694 21.96 34.66 35.44
N THR A 695 20.72 34.48 35.01
CA THR A 695 20.14 33.19 34.60
C THR A 695 20.57 32.72 33.20
N TYR A 696 21.70 33.19 32.68
CA TYR A 696 22.20 32.79 31.35
C TYR A 696 23.16 31.60 31.46
N GLY A 697 22.89 30.54 30.71
CA GLY A 697 23.71 29.32 30.63
C GLY A 697 24.32 29.15 29.24
N PHE A 698 25.55 28.66 29.18
CA PHE A 698 26.32 28.51 27.93
C PHE A 698 27.42 27.45 28.06
N ILE A 699 27.91 26.95 26.93
CA ILE A 699 29.06 26.05 26.88
C ILE A 699 30.35 26.90 26.89
N ASN A 700 31.26 26.60 27.82
CA ASN A 700 32.58 27.22 27.87
C ASN A 700 33.60 26.31 27.17
N GLU A 701 33.90 26.58 25.91
CA GLU A 701 34.85 25.77 25.13
C GLU A 701 36.30 25.92 25.61
N GLY A 702 36.67 27.09 26.13
CA GLY A 702 38.04 27.39 26.59
C GLY A 702 38.30 26.96 28.03
N ASP A 703 39.39 26.21 28.25
CA ASP A 703 39.76 25.67 29.57
C ASP A 703 40.38 26.74 30.52
N GLN A 704 40.04 28.02 30.33
CA GLN A 704 40.49 29.11 31.19
C GLN A 704 39.65 29.19 32.47
N LEU A 705 40.29 29.46 33.61
CA LEU A 705 39.58 29.69 34.87
C LEU A 705 38.65 30.91 34.81
N LYS A 706 39.03 31.97 34.10
CA LYS A 706 38.22 33.18 33.94
C LYS A 706 37.23 33.03 32.79
N VAL A 707 35.94 33.12 33.09
CA VAL A 707 34.86 33.07 32.08
C VAL A 707 34.03 34.35 32.14
N THR A 708 33.73 34.95 30.99
CA THR A 708 32.88 36.15 30.89
C THR A 708 31.53 35.79 30.29
N CYS A 709 30.45 36.16 30.97
CA CYS A 709 29.09 35.89 30.50
C CYS A 709 28.71 36.79 29.31
N LEU A 710 28.28 36.19 28.19
CA LEU A 710 27.85 36.92 27.00
C LEU A 710 26.62 37.81 27.23
N SER A 711 25.75 37.44 28.18
CA SER A 711 24.53 38.19 28.49
C SER A 711 24.78 39.41 29.38
N CYS A 712 25.47 39.25 30.51
CA CYS A 712 25.65 40.34 31.49
C CYS A 712 27.06 40.95 31.52
N GLN A 713 28.00 40.46 30.70
CA GLN A 713 29.39 40.93 30.57
C GLN A 713 30.23 40.91 31.86
N LYS A 714 29.77 40.24 32.91
CA LYS A 714 30.51 40.04 34.17
C LYS A 714 31.30 38.73 34.11
N SER A 715 32.50 38.72 34.69
CA SER A 715 33.35 37.54 34.79
C SER A 715 33.14 36.75 36.09
N PHE A 716 33.36 35.44 36.02
CA PHE A 716 33.33 34.50 37.15
C PHE A 716 34.32 33.34 36.89
N CYS A 717 34.63 32.57 37.93
CA CYS A 717 35.55 31.43 37.82
C CYS A 717 34.82 30.16 37.33
N ALA A 718 35.38 29.44 36.34
CA ALA A 718 34.82 28.19 35.81
C ALA A 718 34.72 27.07 36.87
N GLN A 719 35.69 27.02 37.80
CA GLN A 719 35.80 25.96 38.81
C GLN A 719 35.00 26.28 40.07
N CYS A 720 35.37 27.32 40.82
CA CYS A 720 34.69 27.68 42.07
C CYS A 720 33.37 28.44 41.87
N LYS A 721 33.05 28.85 40.64
CA LYS A 721 31.84 29.60 40.25
C LYS A 721 31.64 30.97 40.91
N LYS A 722 32.60 31.44 41.72
CA LYS A 722 32.53 32.75 42.37
C LYS A 722 32.84 33.90 41.38
N PRO A 723 32.45 35.16 41.69
CA PRO A 723 32.85 36.34 40.93
C PRO A 723 34.36 36.39 40.69
N TRP A 724 34.78 36.82 39.51
CA TRP A 724 36.19 36.88 39.18
C TRP A 724 36.82 38.18 39.70
N GLU A 725 37.79 38.04 40.60
CA GLU A 725 38.63 39.13 41.08
C GLU A 725 40.07 38.99 40.54
N PRO A 726 40.81 40.08 40.30
CA PRO A 726 42.20 40.02 39.83
C PRO A 726 43.11 39.11 40.67
N GLN A 727 42.87 39.05 41.98
CA GLN A 727 43.59 38.24 42.95
C GLN A 727 43.42 36.73 42.74
N HIS A 728 42.40 36.29 41.98
CA HIS A 728 42.21 34.87 41.64
C HIS A 728 43.12 34.42 40.47
N GLN A 729 43.73 35.35 39.72
CA GLN A 729 44.41 35.06 38.45
C GLN A 729 45.53 34.01 38.54
N ASP A 730 46.24 33.97 39.66
CA ASP A 730 47.39 33.08 39.92
C ASP A 730 47.21 32.22 41.19
N LEU A 731 45.99 32.16 41.74
CA LEU A 731 45.65 31.37 42.93
C LEU A 731 44.73 30.20 42.58
N SER A 732 44.92 29.07 43.25
CA SER A 732 43.92 28.00 43.25
C SER A 732 42.62 28.50 43.88
N CYS A 733 41.49 27.84 43.55
CA CYS A 733 40.19 28.18 44.12
C CYS A 733 40.20 28.17 45.67
N GLU A 734 40.92 27.23 46.27
CA GLU A 734 41.06 27.12 47.72
C GLU A 734 41.93 28.24 48.31
N GLN A 735 43.06 28.55 47.68
CA GLN A 735 43.96 29.63 48.10
C GLN A 735 43.27 30.99 47.98
N PHE A 736 42.50 31.24 46.92
CA PHE A 736 41.70 32.45 46.78
C PHE A 736 40.61 32.54 47.86
N GLN A 737 39.95 31.42 48.20
CA GLN A 737 38.95 31.39 49.28
C GLN A 737 39.57 31.53 50.68
N GLN A 738 40.79 31.04 50.91
CA GLN A 738 41.54 31.31 52.13
C GLN A 738 41.98 32.78 52.21
N TRP A 739 42.54 33.32 51.13
CA TRP A 739 42.90 34.73 51.04
C TRP A 739 41.69 35.64 51.34
N LYS A 740 40.52 35.34 50.79
CA LYS A 740 39.25 36.02 51.12
C LYS A 740 38.93 35.97 52.62
N ARG A 741 39.02 34.81 53.28
CA ARG A 741 38.77 34.69 54.74
C ARG A 741 39.72 35.56 55.57
N GLU A 742 40.97 35.66 55.16
CA GLU A 742 42.04 36.34 55.90
C GLU A 742 42.15 37.84 55.60
N ASN A 743 41.67 38.31 54.45
CA ASN A 743 41.95 39.67 53.95
C ASN A 743 40.69 40.49 53.58
N ASP A 744 39.51 39.88 53.45
CA ASP A 744 38.28 40.60 53.09
C ASP A 744 37.49 41.03 54.34
N PRO A 745 37.41 42.34 54.65
CA PRO A 745 36.75 42.83 55.87
C PRO A 745 35.23 42.60 55.86
N GLU A 746 34.61 42.42 54.69
CA GLU A 746 33.19 42.10 54.59
C GLU A 746 32.96 40.60 54.87
N TYR A 747 33.84 39.74 54.38
CA TYR A 747 33.82 38.31 54.71
C TYR A 747 34.03 38.09 56.21
N GLN A 748 35.00 38.78 56.81
CA GLN A 748 35.30 38.68 58.25
C GLN A 748 34.14 39.14 59.12
N ARG A 749 33.42 40.20 58.72
CA ARG A 749 32.19 40.67 59.38
C ARG A 749 31.05 39.66 59.28
N GLN A 750 30.98 38.89 58.19
CA GLN A 750 29.99 37.84 57.99
C GLN A 750 30.34 36.53 58.72
N GLY A 751 31.60 36.33 59.12
CA GLY A 751 32.06 35.18 59.89
C GLY A 751 31.61 33.83 59.31
N LEU A 752 31.09 32.94 60.16
CA LEU A 752 30.59 31.63 59.72
C LEU A 752 29.31 31.70 58.85
N ALA A 753 28.55 32.80 58.88
CA ALA A 753 27.42 32.96 57.96
C ALA A 753 27.91 33.14 56.51
N GLY A 754 29.07 33.79 56.30
CA GLY A 754 29.76 33.84 55.02
C GLY A 754 30.21 32.45 54.55
N TYR A 755 30.76 31.64 55.46
CA TYR A 755 31.15 30.25 55.16
C TYR A 755 29.95 29.37 54.75
N LEU A 756 28.83 29.42 55.49
CA LEU A 756 27.64 28.64 55.17
C LEU A 756 27.01 29.04 53.83
N ARG A 757 27.01 30.33 53.49
CA ARG A 757 26.54 30.84 52.20
C ARG A 757 27.44 30.37 51.04
N ASP A 758 28.76 30.41 51.23
CA ASP A 758 29.74 29.94 50.24
C ASP A 758 29.62 28.42 50.01
N ASN A 759 29.35 27.65 51.08
CA ASN A 759 29.06 26.22 51.05
C ASN A 759 27.57 25.90 50.74
N GLY A 760 26.88 26.84 50.09
CA GLY A 760 25.46 26.77 49.78
C GLY A 760 25.07 25.65 48.80
N ILE A 761 23.76 25.55 48.56
CA ILE A 761 23.18 24.42 47.82
C ILE A 761 23.59 24.46 46.34
N THR A 762 24.27 23.42 45.85
CA THR A 762 24.50 23.20 44.41
C THR A 762 23.57 22.13 43.90
N CYS A 763 22.79 22.41 42.85
CA CYS A 763 21.92 21.42 42.24
C CYS A 763 22.75 20.31 41.55
N PRO A 764 22.62 19.03 41.94
CA PRO A 764 23.42 17.95 41.36
C PRO A 764 23.06 17.65 39.90
N HIS A 765 21.88 18.06 39.42
CA HIS A 765 21.44 17.83 38.04
C HIS A 765 21.91 18.91 37.05
N CYS A 766 21.69 20.19 37.35
CA CYS A 766 22.02 21.29 36.43
C CYS A 766 23.24 22.11 36.85
N ARG A 767 23.88 21.76 37.99
CA ARG A 767 25.05 22.43 38.57
C ARG A 767 24.88 23.93 38.90
N PHE A 768 23.65 24.47 38.86
CA PHE A 768 23.32 25.80 39.35
C PHE A 768 23.53 25.88 40.86
N GLN A 769 24.12 26.97 41.33
CA GLN A 769 24.50 27.18 42.72
C GLN A 769 23.61 28.25 43.35
N TYR A 770 23.12 27.98 44.55
CA TYR A 770 22.35 28.89 45.37
C TYR A 770 23.22 29.38 46.52
N ALA A 771 23.29 30.70 46.71
CA ALA A 771 23.91 31.34 47.87
C ALA A 771 22.99 31.26 49.10
N LEU A 772 22.44 30.07 49.36
CA LEU A 772 21.46 29.77 50.40
C LEU A 772 21.99 28.65 51.30
N THR A 773 21.77 28.77 52.60
CA THR A 773 22.04 27.68 53.55
C THR A 773 21.05 26.52 53.38
N LYS A 774 21.40 25.35 53.93
CA LYS A 774 20.60 24.12 53.76
C LYS A 774 19.30 24.17 54.55
N GLY A 775 19.22 25.05 55.56
CA GLY A 775 17.97 25.43 56.20
C GLY A 775 17.33 24.32 57.03
N GLY A 776 16.02 24.45 57.30
CA GLY A 776 15.28 23.50 58.14
C GLY A 776 14.66 22.33 57.37
N CYS A 777 14.22 22.61 56.14
CA CYS A 777 13.68 21.60 55.24
C CYS A 777 14.81 21.04 54.36
N MET A 778 15.03 19.73 54.43
CA MET A 778 16.01 19.05 53.58
C MET A 778 15.49 18.75 52.17
N HIS A 779 14.23 19.05 51.85
CA HIS A 779 13.67 18.93 50.49
C HIS A 779 13.91 20.22 49.72
N PHE A 780 14.76 20.17 48.71
CA PHE A 780 15.06 21.31 47.85
C PHE A 780 14.59 21.06 46.42
N SER A 781 13.93 22.04 45.82
CA SER A 781 13.47 22.02 44.44
C SER A 781 14.22 23.08 43.64
N CYS A 782 15.08 22.68 42.71
CA CYS A 782 15.87 23.62 41.91
C CYS A 782 14.96 24.50 41.04
N SER A 783 15.02 25.83 41.22
CA SER A 783 14.27 26.80 40.41
C SER A 783 14.54 26.68 38.90
N GLN A 784 15.79 26.39 38.50
CA GLN A 784 16.19 26.30 37.09
C GLN A 784 15.68 25.03 36.40
N CYS A 785 16.02 23.85 36.94
CA CYS A 785 15.74 22.57 36.27
C CYS A 785 14.65 21.72 36.92
N ARG A 786 13.97 22.24 37.97
CA ARG A 786 12.91 21.58 38.77
C ARG A 786 13.27 20.22 39.39
N TYR A 787 14.53 19.83 39.37
CA TYR A 787 15.03 18.63 40.04
C TYR A 787 14.83 18.74 41.56
N GLN A 788 14.31 17.68 42.18
CA GLN A 788 14.01 17.65 43.62
C GLN A 788 14.97 16.70 44.35
N PHE A 789 15.70 17.22 45.33
CA PHE A 789 16.82 16.53 45.97
C PHE A 789 17.05 16.95 47.42
N CYS A 790 17.86 16.18 48.13
CA CYS A 790 18.28 16.50 49.48
C CYS A 790 19.39 17.56 49.48
N SER A 791 19.18 18.71 50.13
CA SER A 791 20.22 19.75 50.30
C SER A 791 21.44 19.28 51.11
N GLY A 792 21.28 18.23 51.92
CA GLY A 792 22.35 17.61 52.70
C GLY A 792 23.20 16.59 51.94
N CYS A 793 22.60 15.67 51.17
CA CYS A 793 23.30 14.55 50.53
C CYS A 793 23.08 14.40 49.01
N ASN A 794 22.41 15.36 48.36
CA ASN A 794 22.14 15.41 46.91
C ASN A 794 21.37 14.20 46.31
N ASN A 795 20.85 13.29 47.13
CA ASN A 795 19.99 12.20 46.65
C ASN A 795 18.60 12.70 46.23
N PRO A 796 17.99 12.11 45.19
CA PRO A 796 16.68 12.51 44.67
C PRO A 796 15.57 12.29 45.69
N TYR A 797 14.52 13.11 45.59
CA TYR A 797 13.22 12.82 46.18
C TYR A 797 12.33 12.07 45.20
N HIS A 798 11.73 10.98 45.67
CA HIS A 798 10.75 10.18 44.96
C HIS A 798 9.34 10.61 45.35
N LYS A 799 8.46 10.80 44.35
CA LYS A 799 7.05 11.19 44.57
C LYS A 799 6.08 10.01 44.55
N THR A 800 6.50 8.87 43.99
CA THR A 800 5.66 7.69 43.74
C THR A 800 6.37 6.42 44.22
N VAL A 801 6.15 5.26 43.57
CA VAL A 801 6.75 3.99 43.97
C VAL A 801 8.27 4.07 43.88
N CYS A 802 8.95 3.96 45.02
CA CYS A 802 10.40 3.94 45.05
C CYS A 802 10.93 2.59 44.56
N LYS A 803 11.93 2.63 43.66
CA LYS A 803 12.61 1.44 43.14
C LYS A 803 13.59 0.80 44.14
N THR A 804 13.95 1.47 45.23
CA THR A 804 14.89 0.94 46.21
C THR A 804 14.34 -0.36 46.81
N PRO A 805 15.08 -1.49 46.71
CA PRO A 805 14.62 -2.76 47.26
C PRO A 805 14.21 -2.63 48.72
N GLN A 806 13.07 -3.21 49.07
CA GLN A 806 12.46 -3.18 50.41
C GLN A 806 11.93 -1.82 50.89
N CYS A 807 12.00 -0.73 50.10
CA CYS A 807 11.30 0.50 50.45
C CYS A 807 9.78 0.32 50.31
N LYS A 808 9.06 0.37 51.44
CA LYS A 808 7.59 0.26 51.51
C LYS A 808 6.88 1.62 51.61
N PHE A 809 7.62 2.73 51.57
CA PHE A 809 7.06 4.06 51.82
C PHE A 809 6.34 4.59 50.57
N MET A 810 5.06 4.95 50.74
CA MET A 810 4.17 5.45 49.69
C MET A 810 3.93 6.95 49.90
N GLY A 811 4.89 7.78 49.51
CA GLY A 811 4.84 9.24 49.69
C GLY A 811 6.15 9.93 49.31
N LEU A 812 6.21 11.25 49.48
CA LEU A 812 7.42 12.03 49.19
C LEU A 812 8.54 11.67 50.17
N HIS A 813 9.64 11.09 49.66
CA HIS A 813 10.80 10.71 50.48
C HIS A 813 12.10 10.67 49.66
N ALA A 814 13.24 10.68 50.35
CA ALA A 814 14.56 10.43 49.78
C ALA A 814 15.30 9.40 50.65
N HIS A 815 16.27 8.69 50.06
CA HIS A 815 17.17 7.82 50.80
C HIS A 815 18.40 8.60 51.26
N HIS A 816 18.54 8.80 52.57
CA HIS A 816 19.66 9.54 53.15
C HIS A 816 20.76 8.59 53.65
N PRO A 817 22.05 8.87 53.37
CA PRO A 817 23.17 8.17 53.99
C PRO A 817 23.37 8.63 55.45
N ARG A 818 24.11 7.84 56.26
CA ARG A 818 24.27 8.05 57.71
C ARG A 818 24.96 9.37 58.10
N ASP A 819 25.80 9.92 57.23
CA ASP A 819 26.49 11.20 57.33
C ASP A 819 25.67 12.40 56.80
N CYS A 820 24.45 12.17 56.32
CA CYS A 820 23.59 13.26 55.88
C CYS A 820 23.16 14.17 57.04
N LEU A 821 23.15 15.49 56.78
CA LEU A 821 22.54 16.50 57.66
C LEU A 821 21.10 16.15 58.06
N PHE A 822 20.35 15.39 57.24
CA PHE A 822 19.02 14.89 57.58
C PHE A 822 18.98 14.12 58.91
N TYR A 823 19.98 13.30 59.22
CA TYR A 823 20.11 12.61 60.52
C TYR A 823 20.97 13.40 61.50
N LEU A 824 22.09 13.98 61.06
CA LEU A 824 23.04 14.62 61.96
C LEU A 824 22.54 15.93 62.58
N ARG A 825 21.51 16.57 62.02
CA ARG A 825 20.82 17.70 62.67
C ARG A 825 20.07 17.32 63.96
N ASP A 826 19.72 16.04 64.11
CA ASP A 826 19.02 15.51 65.28
C ASP A 826 20.00 15.16 66.42
N TRP A 827 21.31 15.25 66.19
CA TRP A 827 22.34 15.13 67.23
C TRP A 827 22.56 16.45 67.97
N GLU A 828 22.88 16.37 69.26
CA GLU A 828 23.32 17.53 70.04
C GLU A 828 24.67 18.09 69.56
N PRO A 829 24.90 19.42 69.64
CA PRO A 829 26.16 20.03 69.20
C PRO A 829 27.39 19.40 69.85
N ALA A 830 27.32 19.08 71.15
CA ALA A 830 28.40 18.43 71.89
C ALA A 830 28.77 17.04 71.31
N ARG A 831 27.80 16.30 70.74
CA ARG A 831 28.04 14.99 70.13
C ARG A 831 28.71 15.11 68.76
N LEU A 832 28.33 16.13 67.98
CA LEU A 832 28.97 16.48 66.71
C LEU A 832 30.42 16.98 66.94
N GLN A 833 30.62 17.81 67.97
CA GLN A 833 31.94 18.26 68.42
C GLN A 833 32.83 17.09 68.86
N ALA A 834 32.29 16.13 69.62
CA ALA A 834 33.04 14.94 70.04
C ALA A 834 33.54 14.09 68.85
N LEU A 835 32.79 14.03 67.74
CA LEU A 835 33.23 13.36 66.51
C LEU A 835 34.41 14.10 65.86
N LEU A 836 34.32 15.43 65.76
CA LEU A 836 35.39 16.29 65.22
C LEU A 836 36.67 16.21 66.08
N GLN A 837 36.54 16.32 67.41
CA GLN A 837 37.64 16.22 68.37
C GLN A 837 38.37 14.87 68.26
N ARG A 838 37.63 13.76 68.18
CA ARG A 838 38.20 12.41 68.05
C ARG A 838 39.04 12.22 66.78
N SER A 839 38.75 13.01 65.75
CA SER A 839 39.47 13.01 64.46
C SER A 839 40.47 14.17 64.31
N GLY A 840 40.67 14.99 65.34
CA GLY A 840 41.62 16.10 65.31
C GLY A 840 41.20 17.27 64.40
N VAL A 841 39.91 17.42 64.11
CA VAL A 841 39.38 18.50 63.27
C VAL A 841 38.98 19.69 64.15
N GLU A 842 39.57 20.85 63.90
CA GLU A 842 39.25 22.09 64.60
C GLU A 842 37.88 22.66 64.18
N PHE A 843 37.20 23.33 65.13
CA PHE A 843 35.92 24.00 64.90
C PHE A 843 35.80 25.21 65.84
N ASN A 844 35.03 26.21 65.41
CA ASN A 844 34.83 27.44 66.16
C ASN A 844 33.73 27.27 67.22
N THR A 845 33.92 27.90 68.38
CA THR A 845 32.93 28.04 69.47
C THR A 845 32.63 29.50 69.78
N ASP A 846 33.59 30.39 69.57
CA ASP A 846 33.46 31.83 69.81
C ASP A 846 33.15 32.59 68.51
N PRO A 847 32.41 33.72 68.57
CA PRO A 847 32.19 34.58 67.41
C PRO A 847 33.50 35.24 66.96
N SER A 848 33.66 35.49 65.66
CA SER A 848 34.76 36.29 65.13
C SER A 848 34.71 37.75 65.65
N ASP A 849 35.87 38.40 65.80
CA ASP A 849 36.03 39.73 66.43
C ASP A 849 35.20 40.88 65.81
N GLY A 850 34.58 40.67 64.64
CA GLY A 850 33.68 41.63 63.98
C GLY A 850 32.22 41.19 63.84
N ALA A 851 31.82 40.05 64.43
CA ALA A 851 30.53 39.38 64.17
C ALA A 851 29.66 39.17 65.44
N GLN A 852 29.96 39.87 66.54
CA GLN A 852 29.20 39.78 67.79
C GLN A 852 27.79 40.39 67.63
N THR A 853 26.79 39.52 67.44
CA THR A 853 25.37 39.86 67.38
C THR A 853 24.55 38.85 68.18
N ASP A 854 23.58 39.32 68.96
CA ASP A 854 22.71 38.48 69.81
C ASP A 854 21.73 37.60 69.00
N ALA A 855 21.70 37.76 67.67
CA ALA A 855 20.80 37.09 66.75
C ALA A 855 21.56 36.58 65.51
N CYS A 856 21.19 35.40 65.03
CA CYS A 856 21.87 34.71 63.93
C CYS A 856 21.70 35.47 62.61
N CYS A 857 22.83 35.91 62.03
CA CYS A 857 22.91 36.70 60.81
C CYS A 857 22.89 35.88 59.50
N VAL A 858 22.71 34.56 59.57
CA VAL A 858 22.61 33.67 58.40
C VAL A 858 21.40 34.05 57.55
N MET A 859 21.62 34.30 56.26
CA MET A 859 20.53 34.63 55.32
C MET A 859 19.72 33.38 54.97
N GLU A 860 18.40 33.47 55.14
CA GLU A 860 17.43 32.45 54.75
C GLU A 860 16.40 33.07 53.78
N GLN A 861 16.00 32.30 52.78
CA GLN A 861 14.94 32.69 51.86
C GLN A 861 13.58 32.44 52.52
N LYS A 862 12.85 33.50 52.88
CA LYS A 862 11.53 33.41 53.54
C LYS A 862 10.41 33.75 52.55
N ASP A 863 9.28 33.07 52.68
CA ASP A 863 8.07 33.35 51.89
C ASP A 863 7.24 34.45 52.59
N GLU A 864 7.37 35.70 52.14
CA GLU A 864 6.53 36.83 52.58
C GLU A 864 5.51 37.17 51.49
N ALA A 865 4.22 37.03 51.80
CA ALA A 865 3.11 37.27 50.86
C ALA A 865 3.22 36.54 49.50
N GLY A 866 3.90 35.38 49.46
CA GLY A 866 4.14 34.61 48.23
C GLY A 866 5.33 35.08 47.39
N GLN A 867 6.11 36.05 47.87
CA GLN A 867 7.42 36.40 47.33
C GLN A 867 8.53 35.81 48.20
N GLN A 868 9.57 35.30 47.54
CA GLN A 868 10.75 34.74 48.18
C GLN A 868 11.77 35.84 48.43
N ILE A 869 11.96 36.21 49.70
CA ILE A 869 12.80 37.32 50.13
C ILE A 869 13.92 36.79 51.04
N ASP A 870 15.16 37.10 50.68
CA ASP A 870 16.32 36.77 51.52
C ASP A 870 16.35 37.70 52.74
N SER A 871 16.29 37.12 53.94
CA SER A 871 16.34 37.85 55.21
C SER A 871 17.15 37.08 56.26
N PRO A 872 17.77 37.76 57.23
CA PRO A 872 18.53 37.07 58.28
C PRO A 872 17.63 36.17 59.12
N CYS A 873 18.18 35.04 59.57
CA CYS A 873 17.52 34.04 60.40
C CYS A 873 16.91 34.68 61.66
N GLY A 874 17.67 35.52 62.38
CA GLY A 874 17.19 36.31 63.50
C GLY A 874 16.94 35.54 64.81
N ILE A 875 17.11 34.21 64.81
CA ILE A 875 17.04 33.38 66.03
C ILE A 875 18.21 33.73 66.96
N GLN A 876 17.96 33.82 68.27
CA GLN A 876 18.99 34.12 69.26
C GLN A 876 20.17 33.13 69.21
N THR A 877 21.37 33.67 69.42
CA THR A 877 22.62 32.91 69.48
C THR A 877 22.89 32.47 70.92
N GLN A 878 23.57 31.32 71.11
CA GLN A 878 23.99 30.86 72.44
C GLN A 878 25.53 30.89 72.57
N PRO A 879 26.09 31.07 73.79
CA PRO A 879 27.52 30.91 74.03
C PRO A 879 28.03 29.55 73.54
N GLY A 880 29.21 29.52 72.93
CA GLY A 880 29.79 28.30 72.37
C GLY A 880 29.26 27.90 70.98
N GLN A 881 28.31 28.64 70.39
CA GLN A 881 27.77 28.40 69.04
C GLN A 881 28.32 29.36 67.95
N ALA A 882 29.46 30.01 68.21
CA ALA A 882 30.21 30.85 67.26
C ALA A 882 29.40 31.94 66.55
N GLY A 883 28.42 32.55 67.24
CA GLY A 883 27.53 33.59 66.69
C GLY A 883 26.43 33.06 65.76
N LEU A 884 26.18 31.75 65.76
CA LEU A 884 25.08 31.11 65.04
C LEU A 884 23.98 30.67 66.01
N CYS A 885 22.77 30.46 65.49
CA CYS A 885 21.75 29.70 66.21
C CYS A 885 22.05 28.20 66.08
N GLU A 886 21.56 27.39 67.03
CA GLU A 886 21.86 25.96 67.14
C GLU A 886 21.72 25.18 65.82
N LYS A 887 20.64 25.45 65.06
CA LYS A 887 20.39 24.86 63.73
C LYS A 887 21.54 25.12 62.75
N HIS A 888 21.96 26.37 62.60
CA HIS A 888 23.04 26.74 61.68
C HIS A 888 24.42 26.35 62.23
N TYR A 889 24.58 26.29 63.55
CA TYR A 889 25.78 25.74 64.18
C TYR A 889 25.92 24.23 63.90
N LYS A 890 24.83 23.46 64.01
CA LYS A 890 24.78 22.06 63.60
C LYS A 890 25.07 21.89 62.10
N GLU A 891 24.52 22.76 61.23
CA GLU A 891 24.85 22.77 59.79
C GLU A 891 26.36 23.00 59.54
N TYR A 892 26.98 23.93 60.27
CA TYR A 892 28.43 24.18 60.22
C TYR A 892 29.26 22.97 60.67
N LEU A 893 28.96 22.39 61.84
CA LEU A 893 29.68 21.20 62.32
C LEU A 893 29.52 20.01 61.36
N VAL A 894 28.33 19.81 60.80
CA VAL A 894 28.07 18.76 59.81
C VAL A 894 28.76 19.06 58.47
N SER A 895 28.94 20.32 58.09
CA SER A 895 29.78 20.68 56.95
C SER A 895 31.23 20.23 57.17
N LEU A 896 31.80 20.46 58.36
CA LEU A 896 33.16 20.01 58.70
C LEU A 896 33.29 18.48 58.73
N ILE A 897 32.33 17.78 59.34
CA ILE A 897 32.24 16.32 59.39
C ILE A 897 32.26 15.73 57.97
N ASN A 898 31.46 16.31 57.06
CA ASN A 898 31.35 15.85 55.69
C ASN A 898 32.60 16.19 54.86
N THR A 899 33.13 17.41 54.97
CA THR A 899 34.39 17.82 54.34
C THR A 899 35.54 16.87 54.65
N HIS A 900 35.65 16.40 55.90
CA HIS A 900 36.70 15.47 56.34
C HIS A 900 36.30 13.99 56.25
N SER A 901 35.10 13.67 55.77
CA SER A 901 34.57 12.31 55.63
C SER A 901 34.57 11.48 56.92
N LEU A 902 34.22 12.09 58.04
CA LEU A 902 34.16 11.41 59.34
C LEU A 902 32.89 10.55 59.43
N ASP A 903 33.02 9.29 59.87
CA ASP A 903 31.90 8.36 59.99
C ASP A 903 31.17 8.50 61.35
N PRO A 904 29.88 8.89 61.38
CA PRO A 904 29.10 8.98 62.62
C PRO A 904 28.96 7.65 63.35
N ALA A 905 29.12 6.51 62.66
CA ALA A 905 28.97 5.19 63.25
C ALA A 905 29.97 4.92 64.40
N LEU A 906 31.09 5.63 64.42
CA LEU A 906 32.09 5.58 65.50
C LEU A 906 31.55 6.00 66.87
N LEU A 907 30.41 6.69 66.93
CA LEU A 907 29.76 7.16 68.16
C LEU A 907 28.33 6.64 68.33
N TYR A 908 27.87 5.65 67.55
CA TYR A 908 26.55 5.04 67.77
C TYR A 908 26.52 4.21 69.05
N ASP A 909 25.42 4.32 69.78
CA ASP A 909 25.10 3.38 70.84
C ASP A 909 24.58 2.03 70.26
N PRO A 910 24.50 0.95 71.06
CA PRO A 910 24.07 -0.36 70.56
C PRO A 910 22.66 -0.37 69.92
N PRO A 911 21.63 0.33 70.49
CA PRO A 911 20.34 0.55 69.83
C PRO A 911 20.44 1.25 68.46
N GLU A 912 21.12 2.39 68.36
CA GLU A 912 21.29 3.15 67.12
C GLU A 912 21.99 2.32 66.05
N LEU A 913 23.08 1.64 66.43
CA LEU A 913 23.82 0.75 65.54
C LEU A 913 22.91 -0.34 64.97
N THR A 914 22.05 -0.94 65.80
CA THR A 914 21.09 -1.96 65.35
C THR A 914 20.08 -1.39 64.35
N VAL A 915 19.51 -0.21 64.63
CA VAL A 915 18.54 0.48 63.75
C VAL A 915 19.18 0.89 62.42
N VAL A 916 20.44 1.34 62.43
CA VAL A 916 21.17 1.70 61.22
C VAL A 916 21.55 0.44 60.44
N CYS A 917 22.00 -0.63 61.09
CA CYS A 917 22.21 -1.94 60.45
C CYS A 917 20.94 -2.46 59.77
N ASP A 918 19.75 -2.32 60.38
CA ASP A 918 18.47 -2.68 59.73
C ASP A 918 18.20 -1.84 58.48
N ARG A 919 18.38 -0.51 58.56
CA ARG A 919 18.19 0.40 57.43
C ARG A 919 19.09 0.05 56.23
N TYR A 920 20.30 -0.40 56.51
CA TYR A 920 21.31 -0.79 55.52
C TYR A 920 21.34 -2.28 55.18
N GLN A 921 20.42 -3.09 55.74
CA GLN A 921 20.32 -4.54 55.53
C GLN A 921 21.62 -5.31 55.89
N VAL A 922 22.37 -4.81 56.89
CA VAL A 922 23.55 -5.49 57.44
C VAL A 922 23.11 -6.76 58.14
N ASP A 923 23.79 -7.89 57.87
CA ASP A 923 23.46 -9.17 58.49
C ASP A 923 23.71 -9.16 60.02
N LYS A 924 22.58 -9.22 60.74
CA LYS A 924 22.45 -9.20 62.20
C LYS A 924 22.40 -10.59 62.86
N GLN A 925 22.53 -11.70 62.12
CA GLN A 925 22.56 -13.03 62.74
C GLN A 925 23.69 -13.08 63.78
N ARG A 926 23.38 -13.58 64.98
CA ARG A 926 24.32 -13.67 66.11
C ARG A 926 25.12 -14.97 66.00
N GLY A 927 26.43 -14.90 66.20
CA GLY A 927 27.29 -16.08 66.19
C GLY A 927 27.06 -16.97 67.42
N GLU A 928 27.38 -18.26 67.30
CA GLU A 928 27.37 -19.17 68.45
C GLU A 928 28.36 -18.66 69.52
N ASN A 929 27.86 -18.47 70.74
CA ASN A 929 28.61 -17.94 71.90
C ASN A 929 29.17 -16.50 71.73
N GLU A 930 28.65 -15.71 70.78
CA GLU A 930 29.06 -14.31 70.61
C GLU A 930 28.48 -13.41 71.71
N ASP A 931 29.32 -12.82 72.56
CA ASP A 931 28.91 -11.87 73.61
C ASP A 931 28.41 -10.52 73.04
N ASP A 932 27.80 -9.68 73.87
CA ASP A 932 27.19 -8.42 73.38
C ASP A 932 28.23 -7.43 72.84
N ASN A 933 29.45 -7.38 73.40
CA ASN A 933 30.48 -6.47 72.91
C ASN A 933 31.04 -6.94 71.56
N ALA A 934 31.29 -8.25 71.43
CA ALA A 934 31.70 -8.87 70.18
C ALA A 934 30.65 -8.67 69.06
N TYR A 935 29.36 -8.87 69.39
CA TYR A 935 28.24 -8.66 68.49
C TYR A 935 28.19 -7.22 67.94
N HIS A 936 28.21 -6.21 68.82
CA HIS A 936 28.15 -4.81 68.39
C HIS A 936 29.43 -4.37 67.66
N ALA A 937 30.61 -4.84 68.08
CA ALA A 937 31.86 -4.57 67.35
C ALA A 937 31.84 -5.14 65.93
N ARG A 938 31.28 -6.34 65.73
CA ARG A 938 31.08 -6.94 64.40
C ARG A 938 30.04 -6.19 63.57
N LEU A 939 28.91 -5.78 64.17
CA LEU A 939 27.91 -4.97 63.47
C LEU A 939 28.49 -3.64 62.99
N LEU A 940 29.25 -2.95 63.85
CA LEU A 940 29.92 -1.70 63.50
C LEU A 940 30.90 -1.91 62.35
N LYS A 941 31.73 -2.97 62.40
CA LYS A 941 32.64 -3.31 61.31
C LYS A 941 31.90 -3.54 59.99
N LYS A 942 30.85 -4.37 59.97
CA LYS A 942 30.03 -4.62 58.77
C LYS A 942 29.33 -3.35 58.27
N LEU A 943 28.92 -2.45 59.15
CA LEU A 943 28.32 -1.17 58.75
C LEU A 943 29.34 -0.22 58.13
N MET A 944 30.58 -0.20 58.64
CA MET A 944 31.66 0.61 58.09
C MET A 944 32.19 0.10 56.73
N GLU A 945 31.94 -1.16 56.38
CA GLU A 945 32.16 -1.69 55.02
C GLU A 945 31.21 -1.05 53.97
N ILE A 946 30.08 -0.47 54.40
CA ILE A 946 29.17 0.28 53.55
C ILE A 946 29.64 1.74 53.48
N PRO A 947 29.89 2.29 52.27
CA PRO A 947 30.45 3.64 52.14
C PRO A 947 29.54 4.73 52.72
N LEU A 948 30.17 5.85 53.09
CA LEU A 948 29.49 7.12 53.37
C LEU A 948 28.85 7.68 52.08
N GLY A 949 28.01 8.71 52.21
CA GLY A 949 27.26 9.26 51.08
C GLY A 949 28.15 9.76 49.93
N GLU A 950 28.18 9.05 48.80
CA GLU A 950 28.98 9.39 47.61
C GLU A 950 28.66 10.79 47.05
N LYS A 951 27.40 11.23 47.17
CA LYS A 951 26.91 12.51 46.64
C LYS A 951 26.90 13.63 47.68
N VAL A 952 27.32 13.37 48.91
CA VAL A 952 27.52 14.40 49.94
C VAL A 952 28.70 15.29 49.50
N PRO A 953 28.61 16.62 49.58
CA PRO A 953 29.74 17.49 49.27
C PRO A 953 30.93 17.25 50.22
N ARG A 954 32.12 17.06 49.66
CA ARG A 954 33.40 16.84 50.35
C ARG A 954 34.46 17.76 49.72
N ASN A 955 35.58 18.00 50.40
CA ASN A 955 36.76 18.52 49.70
C ASN A 955 37.36 17.38 48.86
N ASN A 956 37.75 17.69 47.63
CA ASN A 956 38.43 16.79 46.69
C ASN A 956 39.87 17.25 46.49
#